data_AF-A0A520CJB3-F1
#
_entry.id   AF-A0A520CJB3-F1
#
_cell.length_a   1.000
_cell.length_b   1.000
_cell.length_c   1.000
_cell.angle_alpha   90.00
_cell.angle_beta   90.00
_cell.angle_gamma   90.00
#
_symmetry.space_group_name_H-M   'P 1'
#
loop_
_entity.id
_entity.type
_entity.pdbx_description
1 polymer ?
#
loop_
_entity_poly.entity_id
_entity_poly.type
_entity_poly.pdbx_seq_one_letter_code
_entity_poly.pdbx_strand_id
1 'polypeptide(L)'
;MWVGILYLVKSKILKLMKTKFFILIGLLTIYLGVAAQQQSKDEFEALNMAKQSEKLRKEGKVLDADKMLFAGNDLFPIPFYLDEAAKNKMKIGDIKGANLLWNATILKLKDYSLKNKTIGTAKVEDLLGVYYYYQINENVSSGDAAVGVKVTVNFINDIANDLATKRNLEAIIYQASENAYFLNDVKSLQSFYDASIKIKSARGEFTSKAYLLLLEKKYDEAIILLNNVAEKGTGFMMSKDVAKFILPLAYYLKGDYQNMSLSIDKVSKSILVSDRTMSNYFGLKALNNKEYAKAIDFFTEAMKPVRFLSKSVDRPGKFRFYANRAEAYLGIKDFASAKKDYEAALIYSPDYEPALTGLAKLEGNQIVARKTDKTGPEIKILEPTNMRGLKVVAAGKDLMIKGLAADPSGLKEVVINGTKVYTKEDGNFWGAVILKDGVNKILIVATDLAGNNTEQTFEIEKSTTVVATAPVAVTEKQGKNYAVFIASQNYDDTAIPSLENPIADAIRLKLILKNSYNFTEENIYTLFNPQRSDFKKKFLELREALQPEDNLVIFYAGHGIWVDKEKKGYWLLTDAQRNHVNTWLPNKEVLDMIAELPSRHTLLITDACFSGSVFKTRSIGVDAPAAIKEMDNKISRVAITSGNDTEVPDVSVFMKYLVKALTENKEKYLTAQKMFITQIIEAVMTESKTEPRYGTLELAGHVGGDFIFSKK
;
A
#
# COMPACT_ATOMS: atom_id res chain seq x y z
N MET A 1 1.16 6.62 -18.26
CA MET A 1 2.60 6.22 -18.16
C MET A 1 3.61 7.11 -18.94
N TRP A 2 3.20 7.81 -20.01
CA TRP A 2 3.95 8.95 -20.60
C TRP A 2 4.14 10.16 -19.67
N VAL A 3 3.46 10.11 -18.52
CA VAL A 3 3.58 11.06 -17.40
C VAL A 3 5.04 11.26 -17.02
N GLY A 4 5.90 10.23 -17.06
CA GLY A 4 7.32 10.30 -16.65
C GLY A 4 8.29 10.94 -17.64
N ILE A 5 8.06 10.78 -18.95
CA ILE A 5 9.00 11.25 -19.99
C ILE A 5 8.67 12.67 -20.44
N LEU A 6 7.38 13.03 -20.45
CA LEU A 6 6.99 14.43 -20.41
C LEU A 6 7.32 15.06 -19.04
N TYR A 7 7.40 14.28 -17.95
CA TYR A 7 8.00 14.76 -16.70
C TYR A 7 9.50 15.02 -16.78
N LEU A 8 10.27 14.40 -17.68
CA LEU A 8 11.71 14.71 -17.83
C LEU A 8 11.91 16.10 -18.47
N VAL A 9 11.06 16.46 -19.43
CA VAL A 9 10.94 17.85 -19.90
C VAL A 9 10.37 18.73 -18.78
N LYS A 10 9.42 18.19 -17.99
CA LYS A 10 8.87 18.85 -16.81
C LYS A 10 9.82 18.89 -15.61
N SER A 11 10.95 18.19 -15.56
CA SER A 11 11.90 18.16 -14.43
C SER A 11 13.00 19.19 -14.64
N LYS A 12 13.34 19.48 -15.90
CA LYS A 12 13.94 20.76 -16.27
C LYS A 12 12.96 21.90 -15.99
N ILE A 13 11.67 21.77 -16.27
CA ILE A 13 10.67 22.78 -15.89
C ILE A 13 10.37 22.80 -14.38
N LEU A 14 10.52 21.72 -13.61
CA LEU A 14 10.29 21.65 -12.15
C LEU A 14 11.54 22.06 -11.38
N LYS A 15 12.74 21.84 -11.94
CA LYS A 15 13.95 22.56 -11.51
C LYS A 15 13.78 24.02 -11.86
N LEU A 16 13.42 24.39 -13.10
CA LEU A 16 13.09 25.77 -13.44
C LEU A 16 11.90 26.32 -12.66
N MET A 17 10.97 25.53 -12.11
CA MET A 17 9.82 25.96 -11.31
C MET A 17 10.12 25.93 -9.82
N LYS A 18 10.99 25.06 -9.31
CA LYS A 18 11.55 25.19 -7.96
C LYS A 18 12.48 26.39 -7.90
N THR A 19 13.34 26.55 -8.90
CA THR A 19 14.15 27.74 -9.12
C THR A 19 13.24 28.94 -9.40
N LYS A 20 12.17 28.84 -10.20
CA LYS A 20 11.16 29.91 -10.38
C LYS A 20 10.21 30.10 -9.20
N PHE A 21 10.12 29.18 -8.22
CA PHE A 21 9.30 29.27 -7.00
C PHE A 21 10.09 29.89 -5.86
N PHE A 22 11.39 29.58 -5.75
CA PHE A 22 12.33 30.36 -4.94
C PHE A 22 12.64 31.72 -5.57
N ILE A 23 12.55 31.86 -6.90
CA ILE A 23 12.53 33.14 -7.61
C ILE A 23 11.11 33.73 -7.58
N LEU A 24 10.01 33.02 -7.29
CA LEU A 24 8.67 33.63 -7.12
C LEU A 24 8.52 34.17 -5.69
N ILE A 25 8.99 33.43 -4.69
CA ILE A 25 9.11 33.86 -3.30
C ILE A 25 10.22 34.92 -3.20
N GLY A 26 11.33 34.72 -3.92
CA GLY A 26 12.48 35.63 -4.03
C GLY A 26 12.18 36.91 -4.81
N LEU A 27 11.52 36.82 -5.97
CA LEU A 27 11.01 37.99 -6.69
C LEU A 27 9.82 38.59 -5.97
N LEU A 28 8.97 37.85 -5.23
CA LEU A 28 8.02 38.51 -4.32
C LEU A 28 8.80 39.33 -3.29
N THR A 29 9.82 38.78 -2.63
CA THR A 29 10.62 39.53 -1.65
C THR A 29 11.44 40.69 -2.24
N ILE A 30 11.78 40.66 -3.53
CA ILE A 30 12.50 41.74 -4.22
C ILE A 30 11.51 42.77 -4.83
N TYR A 31 10.30 42.37 -5.23
CA TYR A 31 9.25 43.26 -5.75
C TYR A 31 8.42 43.91 -4.62
N LEU A 32 8.31 43.25 -3.46
CA LEU A 32 7.82 43.79 -2.18
C LEU A 32 8.76 44.86 -1.60
N GLY A 33 9.95 45.05 -2.19
CA GLY A 33 10.85 46.16 -1.88
C GLY A 33 10.51 47.47 -2.63
N VAL A 34 9.66 47.44 -3.67
CA VAL A 34 9.39 48.62 -4.51
C VAL A 34 7.90 49.03 -4.51
N ALA A 35 6.98 48.18 -4.10
CA ALA A 35 5.61 48.57 -3.76
C ALA A 35 5.48 48.78 -2.24
N ALA A 36 6.18 49.80 -1.73
CA ALA A 36 6.03 50.26 -0.36
C ALA A 36 4.68 50.97 -0.20
N GLN A 37 3.63 50.19 0.04
CA GLN A 37 2.43 50.64 0.74
C GLN A 37 1.95 49.48 1.63
N GLN A 38 2.42 49.54 2.88
CA GLN A 38 1.96 48.79 4.06
C GLN A 38 1.61 47.31 3.84
N GLN A 39 2.60 46.42 3.99
CA GLN A 39 2.28 45.04 4.36
C GLN A 39 1.54 45.10 5.71
N SER A 40 0.33 44.55 5.81
CA SER A 40 -0.45 44.62 7.05
C SER A 40 0.31 43.88 8.17
N LYS A 41 0.24 44.39 9.41
CA LYS A 41 0.89 43.75 10.57
C LYS A 41 0.52 42.27 10.68
N ASP A 42 -0.74 41.96 10.40
CA ASP A 42 -1.33 40.62 10.44
C ASP A 42 -0.72 39.68 9.39
N GLU A 43 -0.42 40.19 8.18
CA GLU A 43 0.26 39.41 7.13
C GLU A 43 1.71 39.04 7.51
N PHE A 44 2.45 39.98 8.10
CA PHE A 44 3.82 39.73 8.57
C PHE A 44 3.86 38.68 9.70
N GLU A 45 2.90 38.79 10.63
CA GLU A 45 2.76 37.86 11.75
C GLU A 45 2.36 36.45 11.27
N ALA A 46 1.42 36.34 10.31
CA ALA A 46 1.06 35.07 9.68
C ALA A 46 2.25 34.39 8.97
N LEU A 47 3.12 35.17 8.30
CA LEU A 47 4.33 34.63 7.66
C LEU A 47 5.33 34.07 8.68
N ASN A 48 5.47 34.73 9.84
CA ASN A 48 6.31 34.23 10.94
C ASN A 48 5.74 32.94 11.54
N MET A 49 4.42 32.84 11.68
CA MET A 49 3.75 31.60 12.11
C MET A 49 4.05 30.43 11.16
N ALA A 50 4.05 30.64 9.84
CA ALA A 50 4.43 29.60 8.88
C ALA A 50 5.91 29.17 8.99
N LYS A 51 6.84 30.11 9.23
CA LYS A 51 8.25 29.77 9.50
C LYS A 51 8.40 28.96 10.79
N GLN A 52 7.65 29.32 11.82
CA GLN A 52 7.65 28.59 13.10
C GLN A 52 7.06 27.19 12.94
N SER A 53 6.02 27.02 12.11
CA SER A 53 5.48 25.71 11.71
C SER A 53 6.57 24.80 11.12
N GLU A 54 7.37 25.31 10.19
CA GLU A 54 8.45 24.52 9.58
C GLU A 54 9.49 24.06 10.61
N LYS A 55 9.84 24.95 11.57
CA LYS A 55 10.75 24.62 12.67
C LYS A 55 10.16 23.52 13.57
N LEU A 56 8.93 23.69 14.04
CA LEU A 56 8.22 22.70 14.88
C LEU A 56 8.16 21.33 14.18
N ARG A 57 7.96 21.31 12.87
CA ARG A 57 7.94 20.07 12.09
C ARG A 57 9.31 19.39 12.01
N LYS A 58 10.41 20.15 11.87
CA LYS A 58 11.78 19.61 11.94
C LYS A 58 12.09 19.02 13.32
N GLU A 59 11.44 19.52 14.38
CA GLU A 59 11.50 18.99 15.74
C GLU A 59 10.54 17.81 15.99
N GLY A 60 9.73 17.41 15.00
CA GLY A 60 8.75 16.31 15.13
C GLY A 60 7.40 16.72 15.75
N LYS A 61 7.18 18.01 16.05
CA LYS A 61 5.94 18.55 16.65
C LYS A 61 4.90 18.89 15.56
N VAL A 62 4.40 17.87 14.89
CA VAL A 62 3.55 18.03 13.69
C VAL A 62 2.21 18.69 14.00
N LEU A 63 1.56 18.37 15.12
CA LEU A 63 0.29 19.00 15.53
C LEU A 63 0.46 20.49 15.81
N ASP A 64 1.52 20.88 16.52
CA ASP A 64 1.80 22.28 16.81
C ASP A 64 2.15 23.05 15.52
N ALA A 65 2.83 22.38 14.59
CA ALA A 65 3.10 22.92 13.26
C ALA A 65 1.80 23.20 12.47
N ASP A 66 0.84 22.27 12.48
CA ASP A 66 -0.48 22.46 11.85
C ASP A 66 -1.28 23.57 12.55
N LYS A 67 -1.30 23.60 13.89
CA LYS A 67 -1.94 24.69 14.67
C LYS A 67 -1.38 26.06 14.30
N MET A 68 -0.06 26.14 14.10
CA MET A 68 0.61 27.39 13.71
C MET A 68 0.21 27.83 12.29
N LEU A 69 0.01 26.88 11.36
CA LEU A 69 -0.50 27.19 10.01
C LEU A 69 -1.96 27.63 10.03
N PHE A 70 -2.79 27.01 10.87
CA PHE A 70 -4.19 27.43 11.05
C PHE A 70 -4.29 28.81 11.69
N ALA A 71 -3.53 29.08 12.74
CA ALA A 71 -3.46 30.40 13.36
C ALA A 71 -3.01 31.48 12.36
N GLY A 72 -1.99 31.19 11.54
CA GLY A 72 -1.55 32.10 10.48
C GLY A 72 -2.63 32.35 9.42
N ASN A 73 -3.38 31.31 9.04
CA ASN A 73 -4.53 31.43 8.13
C ASN A 73 -5.71 32.19 8.74
N ASP A 74 -5.95 32.08 10.05
CA ASP A 74 -7.02 32.82 10.72
C ASP A 74 -6.68 34.30 10.86
N LEU A 75 -5.39 34.60 11.08
CA LEU A 75 -4.87 35.96 11.18
C LEU A 75 -4.81 36.67 9.82
N PHE A 76 -4.33 35.98 8.78
CA PHE A 76 -4.32 36.48 7.42
C PHE A 76 -4.67 35.35 6.44
N PRO A 77 -5.94 35.26 5.97
CA PRO A 77 -6.46 34.11 5.23
C PRO A 77 -5.95 34.06 3.79
N ILE A 78 -4.66 33.78 3.63
CA ILE A 78 -4.06 33.43 2.34
C ILE A 78 -4.26 31.92 2.10
N PRO A 79 -4.74 31.52 0.92
CA PRO A 79 -4.83 30.12 0.45
C PRO A 79 -3.53 29.29 0.59
N PHE A 80 -2.36 29.93 0.69
CA PHE A 80 -1.05 29.28 0.74
C PHE A 80 -0.82 28.45 2.02
N TYR A 81 -1.32 28.91 3.18
CA TYR A 81 -1.08 28.22 4.46
C TYR A 81 -1.79 26.87 4.54
N LEU A 82 -3.03 26.81 4.05
CA LEU A 82 -3.82 25.58 3.99
C LEU A 82 -3.25 24.56 3.00
N ASP A 83 -2.68 25.02 1.87
CA ASP A 83 -2.00 24.13 0.92
C ASP A 83 -0.70 23.55 1.47
N GLU A 84 0.10 24.32 2.21
CA GLU A 84 1.28 23.78 2.86
C GLU A 84 0.91 22.76 3.96
N ALA A 85 -0.14 23.05 4.73
CA ALA A 85 -0.71 22.08 5.68
C ALA A 85 -1.21 20.81 4.96
N ALA A 86 -1.90 20.95 3.82
CA ALA A 86 -2.37 19.82 3.01
C ALA A 86 -1.21 18.96 2.50
N LYS A 87 -0.16 19.59 1.93
CA LYS A 87 1.06 18.90 1.49
C LYS A 87 1.75 18.19 2.65
N ASN A 88 1.73 18.77 3.85
CA ASN A 88 2.30 18.14 5.03
C ASN A 88 1.48 16.93 5.48
N LYS A 89 0.16 17.01 5.48
CA LYS A 89 -0.73 15.87 5.73
C LYS A 89 -0.54 14.75 4.71
N MET A 90 -0.41 15.08 3.43
CA MET A 90 -0.11 14.10 2.38
C MET A 90 1.23 13.38 2.61
N LYS A 91 2.29 14.10 3.01
CA LYS A 91 3.62 13.49 3.31
C LYS A 91 3.58 12.49 4.45
N ILE A 92 2.66 12.64 5.39
CA ILE A 92 2.52 11.72 6.54
C ILE A 92 1.46 10.64 6.31
N GLY A 93 0.81 10.62 5.14
CA GLY A 93 -0.21 9.62 4.82
C GLY A 93 -1.63 9.95 5.32
N ASP A 94 -1.89 11.20 5.74
CA ASP A 94 -3.24 11.71 6.05
C ASP A 94 -3.88 12.29 4.77
N ILE A 95 -4.19 11.39 3.84
CA ILE A 95 -4.71 11.73 2.50
C ILE A 95 -6.04 12.47 2.62
N LYS A 96 -6.94 11.98 3.48
CA LYS A 96 -8.25 12.57 3.75
C LYS A 96 -8.12 13.98 4.32
N GLY A 97 -7.28 14.17 5.33
CA GLY A 97 -7.01 15.50 5.91
C GLY A 97 -6.42 16.47 4.89
N ALA A 98 -5.49 16.02 4.04
CA ALA A 98 -4.96 16.84 2.94
C ALA A 98 -6.06 17.31 1.97
N ASN A 99 -6.97 16.41 1.60
CA ASN A 99 -8.08 16.73 0.71
C ASN A 99 -9.07 17.72 1.31
N LEU A 100 -9.38 17.60 2.61
CA LEU A 100 -10.23 18.56 3.31
C LEU A 100 -9.62 19.97 3.28
N LEU A 101 -8.31 20.08 3.49
CA LEU A 101 -7.60 21.36 3.46
C LEU A 101 -7.53 21.97 2.05
N TRP A 102 -7.27 21.18 1.02
CA TRP A 102 -7.34 21.67 -0.36
C TRP A 102 -8.76 22.10 -0.75
N ASN A 103 -9.79 21.34 -0.37
CA ASN A 103 -11.18 21.73 -0.60
C ASN A 103 -11.51 23.06 0.10
N ALA A 104 -11.11 23.24 1.35
CA ALA A 104 -11.29 24.49 2.07
C ALA A 104 -10.53 25.66 1.40
N THR A 105 -9.32 25.40 0.92
CA THR A 105 -8.51 26.37 0.16
C THR A 105 -9.22 26.82 -1.11
N ILE A 106 -9.74 25.87 -1.89
CA ILE A 106 -10.47 26.10 -3.13
C ILE A 106 -11.76 26.88 -2.85
N LEU A 107 -12.53 26.50 -1.83
CA LEU A 107 -13.76 27.20 -1.45
C LEU A 107 -13.50 28.66 -1.05
N LYS A 108 -12.47 28.90 -0.23
CA LYS A 108 -12.06 30.26 0.16
C LYS A 108 -11.65 31.09 -1.05
N LEU A 109 -10.88 30.50 -1.97
CA LEU A 109 -10.49 31.17 -3.22
C LEU A 109 -11.67 31.55 -4.10
N LYS A 110 -12.68 30.67 -4.19
CA LYS A 110 -13.91 30.97 -4.94
C LYS A 110 -14.68 32.12 -4.30
N ASP A 111 -14.86 32.10 -2.98
CA ASP A 111 -15.51 33.21 -2.26
C ASP A 111 -14.73 34.52 -2.47
N TYR A 112 -13.40 34.46 -2.46
CA TYR A 112 -12.55 35.60 -2.77
C TYR A 112 -12.71 36.06 -4.22
N SER A 113 -12.75 35.15 -5.21
CA SER A 113 -12.98 35.47 -6.64
C SER A 113 -14.27 36.28 -6.86
N LEU A 114 -15.33 35.94 -6.12
CA LEU A 114 -16.61 36.67 -6.18
C LEU A 114 -16.49 38.12 -5.71
N LYS A 115 -15.56 38.39 -4.78
CA LYS A 115 -15.35 39.71 -4.17
C LYS A 115 -14.23 40.50 -4.86
N ASN A 116 -13.21 39.82 -5.38
CA ASN A 116 -11.96 40.37 -5.90
C ASN A 116 -11.39 39.46 -6.99
N LYS A 117 -10.96 40.04 -8.13
CA LYS A 117 -10.41 39.25 -9.25
C LYS A 117 -8.93 38.92 -9.15
N THR A 118 -8.22 39.50 -8.20
CA THR A 118 -6.75 39.36 -8.05
C THR A 118 -6.33 39.24 -6.60
N ILE A 119 -5.31 38.40 -6.36
CA ILE A 119 -4.56 38.32 -5.10
C ILE A 119 -3.12 38.73 -5.43
N GLY A 120 -2.72 39.93 -5.01
CA GLY A 120 -1.49 40.56 -5.49
C GLY A 120 -1.53 40.78 -7.01
N THR A 121 -0.52 40.28 -7.73
CA THR A 121 -0.46 40.34 -9.21
C THR A 121 -1.03 39.11 -9.92
N ALA A 122 -1.47 38.09 -9.17
CA ALA A 122 -1.99 36.84 -9.73
C ALA A 122 -3.52 36.87 -9.83
N LYS A 123 -4.05 36.28 -10.91
CA LYS A 123 -5.49 36.03 -11.06
C LYS A 123 -5.93 34.89 -10.15
N VAL A 124 -7.12 35.01 -9.57
CA VAL A 124 -7.67 33.99 -8.65
C VAL A 124 -7.88 32.66 -9.37
N GLU A 125 -8.22 32.70 -10.66
CA GLU A 125 -8.44 31.54 -11.51
C GLU A 125 -7.15 30.75 -11.77
N ASP A 126 -6.02 31.45 -11.93
CA ASP A 126 -4.70 30.81 -12.06
C ASP A 126 -4.33 30.06 -10.79
N LEU A 127 -4.62 30.65 -9.62
CA LEU A 127 -4.40 30.03 -8.32
C LEU A 127 -5.31 28.82 -8.12
N LEU A 128 -6.61 28.92 -8.44
CA LEU A 128 -7.55 27.79 -8.41
C LEU A 128 -7.02 26.61 -9.25
N GLY A 129 -6.55 26.88 -10.47
CA GLY A 129 -5.95 25.86 -11.32
C GLY A 129 -4.72 25.18 -10.73
N VAL A 130 -3.90 25.92 -9.96
CA VAL A 130 -2.74 25.36 -9.26
C VAL A 130 -3.16 24.44 -8.12
N TYR A 131 -4.13 24.82 -7.29
CA TYR A 131 -4.56 23.98 -6.16
C TYR A 131 -5.31 22.73 -6.62
N TYR A 132 -6.16 22.85 -7.63
CA TYR A 132 -6.77 21.70 -8.28
C TYR A 132 -5.70 20.77 -8.86
N TYR A 133 -4.70 21.31 -9.54
CA TYR A 133 -3.59 20.51 -10.04
C TYR A 133 -2.85 19.78 -8.91
N TYR A 134 -2.52 20.43 -7.79
CA TYR A 134 -1.87 19.77 -6.65
C TYR A 134 -2.74 18.64 -6.08
N GLN A 135 -4.00 18.92 -5.79
CA GLN A 135 -4.93 17.94 -5.26
C GLN A 135 -5.03 16.72 -6.20
N ILE A 136 -5.18 16.93 -7.51
CA ILE A 136 -5.27 15.84 -8.49
C ILE A 136 -3.99 15.01 -8.51
N ASN A 137 -2.82 15.63 -8.67
CA ASN A 137 -1.57 14.87 -8.82
C ASN A 137 -1.19 14.14 -7.54
N GLU A 138 -1.41 14.73 -6.36
CA GLU A 138 -1.07 14.10 -5.10
C GLU A 138 -1.96 12.87 -4.85
N ASN A 139 -3.27 12.95 -5.09
CA ASN A 139 -4.17 11.80 -4.97
C ASN A 139 -3.85 10.69 -5.97
N VAL A 140 -3.69 11.03 -7.25
CA VAL A 140 -3.30 10.06 -8.28
C VAL A 140 -1.97 9.39 -7.93
N SER A 141 -0.99 10.18 -7.46
CA SER A 141 0.31 9.66 -7.05
C SER A 141 0.25 8.76 -5.81
N SER A 142 -0.75 8.95 -4.96
CA SER A 142 -1.00 8.16 -3.75
C SER A 142 -1.94 6.98 -4.00
N GLY A 143 -2.29 6.68 -5.26
CA GLY A 143 -3.10 5.52 -5.63
C GLY A 143 -4.61 5.75 -5.63
N ASP A 144 -5.08 6.99 -5.44
CA ASP A 144 -6.49 7.34 -5.45
C ASP A 144 -6.86 8.09 -6.75
N ALA A 145 -6.89 7.32 -7.84
CA ALA A 145 -7.29 7.83 -9.15
C ALA A 145 -8.74 8.32 -9.18
N ALA A 146 -9.63 7.75 -8.36
CA ALA A 146 -11.04 8.11 -8.31
C ALA A 146 -11.25 9.52 -7.76
N VAL A 147 -10.56 9.87 -6.66
CA VAL A 147 -10.55 11.25 -6.17
C VAL A 147 -9.95 12.19 -7.22
N GLY A 148 -8.85 11.79 -7.88
CA GLY A 148 -8.25 12.59 -8.96
C GLY A 148 -9.23 12.91 -10.11
N VAL A 149 -10.01 11.91 -10.56
CA VAL A 149 -11.04 12.08 -11.60
C VAL A 149 -12.17 12.98 -11.12
N LYS A 150 -12.69 12.75 -9.91
CA LYS A 150 -13.75 13.58 -9.31
C LYS A 150 -13.33 15.04 -9.17
N VAL A 151 -12.11 15.28 -8.67
CA VAL A 151 -11.55 16.62 -8.52
C VAL A 151 -11.35 17.30 -9.88
N THR A 152 -11.02 16.54 -10.92
CA THR A 152 -10.95 17.06 -12.30
C THR A 152 -12.31 17.54 -12.81
N VAL A 153 -13.38 16.78 -12.57
CA VAL A 153 -14.76 17.20 -12.91
C VAL A 153 -15.14 18.49 -12.17
N ASN A 154 -14.84 18.58 -10.88
CA ASN A 154 -15.08 19.79 -10.10
C ASN A 154 -14.34 20.99 -10.70
N PHE A 155 -13.07 20.82 -11.04
CA PHE A 155 -12.28 21.87 -11.68
C PHE A 155 -12.89 22.35 -12.99
N ILE A 156 -13.31 21.43 -13.87
CA ILE A 156 -13.98 21.75 -15.14
C ILE A 156 -15.25 22.58 -14.90
N ASN A 157 -16.08 22.18 -13.94
CA ASN A 157 -17.32 22.88 -13.63
C ASN A 157 -17.07 24.29 -13.11
N ASP A 158 -16.02 24.49 -12.31
CA ASP A 158 -15.70 25.78 -11.72
C ASP A 158 -15.11 26.79 -12.72
N ILE A 159 -14.31 26.31 -13.66
CA ILE A 159 -13.63 27.17 -14.64
C ILE A 159 -14.38 27.28 -15.97
N ALA A 160 -15.60 26.75 -16.04
CA ALA A 160 -16.32 26.50 -17.29
C ALA A 160 -16.36 27.71 -18.24
N ASN A 161 -16.21 28.95 -17.77
CA ASN A 161 -16.31 30.16 -18.58
C ASN A 161 -15.00 30.98 -18.75
N ASP A 162 -13.85 30.57 -18.19
CA ASP A 162 -12.60 31.35 -18.30
C ASP A 162 -11.54 30.65 -19.18
N LEU A 163 -11.00 31.39 -20.14
CA LEU A 163 -9.99 30.97 -21.12
C LEU A 163 -8.54 31.08 -20.59
N ALA A 164 -8.30 31.74 -19.45
CA ALA A 164 -6.96 31.93 -18.89
C ALA A 164 -6.35 30.63 -18.31
N THR A 165 -7.19 29.72 -17.81
CA THR A 165 -6.80 28.45 -17.14
C THR A 165 -6.47 27.28 -18.09
N LYS A 166 -6.55 27.48 -19.41
CA LYS A 166 -6.42 26.41 -20.43
C LYS A 166 -5.17 25.54 -20.28
N ARG A 167 -4.02 26.14 -19.97
CA ARG A 167 -2.73 25.43 -19.96
C ARG A 167 -2.66 24.36 -18.88
N ASN A 168 -3.26 24.62 -17.72
CA ASN A 168 -3.33 23.66 -16.62
C ASN A 168 -4.44 22.64 -16.88
N LEU A 169 -5.58 23.08 -17.43
CA LEU A 169 -6.72 22.21 -17.73
C LEU A 169 -6.38 21.12 -18.74
N GLU A 170 -5.67 21.44 -19.84
CA GLU A 170 -5.27 20.42 -20.82
C GLU A 170 -4.42 19.30 -20.19
N ALA A 171 -3.44 19.66 -19.37
CA ALA A 171 -2.56 18.69 -18.72
C ALA A 171 -3.28 17.86 -17.66
N ILE A 172 -4.28 18.43 -17.01
CA ILE A 172 -5.15 17.76 -16.05
C ILE A 172 -6.06 16.76 -16.78
N ILE A 173 -6.80 17.21 -17.79
CA ILE A 173 -7.72 16.37 -18.57
C ILE A 173 -6.96 15.18 -19.15
N TYR A 174 -5.82 15.41 -19.80
CA TYR A 174 -5.00 14.34 -20.38
C TYR A 174 -4.68 13.22 -19.37
N GLN A 175 -4.32 13.59 -18.14
CA GLN A 175 -4.01 12.61 -17.09
C GLN A 175 -5.27 11.95 -16.53
N ALA A 176 -6.34 12.72 -16.34
CA ALA A 176 -7.59 12.24 -15.80
C ALA A 176 -8.33 11.30 -16.77
N SER A 177 -8.17 11.45 -18.09
CA SER A 177 -8.83 10.60 -19.08
C SER A 177 -8.38 9.13 -19.02
N GLU A 178 -7.06 8.89 -18.84
CA GLU A 178 -6.54 7.52 -18.64
C GLU A 178 -7.09 6.93 -17.32
N ASN A 179 -7.16 7.74 -16.25
CA ASN A 179 -7.71 7.29 -14.97
C ASN A 179 -9.21 6.99 -15.04
N ALA A 180 -10.01 7.85 -15.68
CA ALA A 180 -11.45 7.62 -15.87
C ALA A 180 -11.71 6.37 -16.72
N TYR A 181 -10.88 6.12 -17.74
CA TYR A 181 -10.90 4.86 -18.48
C TYR A 181 -10.69 3.64 -17.57
N PHE A 182 -9.68 3.68 -16.69
CA PHE A 182 -9.45 2.57 -15.76
C PHE A 182 -10.58 2.42 -14.74
N LEU A 183 -11.23 3.50 -14.34
CA LEU A 183 -12.37 3.45 -13.41
C LEU A 183 -13.69 3.07 -14.10
N ASN A 184 -13.69 2.83 -15.41
CA ASN A 184 -14.90 2.65 -16.23
C ASN A 184 -15.91 3.82 -16.08
N ASP A 185 -15.43 5.03 -15.84
CA ASP A 185 -16.25 6.23 -15.61
C ASP A 185 -16.51 6.97 -16.93
N VAL A 186 -17.49 6.45 -17.69
CA VAL A 186 -17.90 7.02 -18.98
C VAL A 186 -18.37 8.47 -18.83
N LYS A 187 -19.08 8.80 -17.74
CA LYS A 187 -19.66 10.12 -17.52
C LYS A 187 -18.59 11.19 -17.32
N SER A 188 -17.59 10.92 -16.48
CA SER A 188 -16.46 11.84 -16.29
C SER A 188 -15.64 11.97 -17.56
N LEU A 189 -15.40 10.87 -18.28
CA LEU A 189 -14.64 10.90 -19.52
C LEU A 189 -15.34 11.70 -20.64
N GLN A 190 -16.67 11.61 -20.73
CA GLN A 190 -17.48 12.46 -21.61
C GLN A 190 -17.33 13.94 -21.23
N SER A 191 -17.44 14.27 -19.94
CA SER A 191 -17.23 15.65 -19.45
C SER A 191 -15.84 16.18 -19.83
N PHE A 192 -14.80 15.35 -19.78
CA PHE A 192 -13.45 15.72 -20.18
C PHE A 192 -13.32 15.98 -21.68
N TYR A 193 -13.99 15.18 -22.50
CA TYR A 193 -14.07 15.39 -23.95
C TYR A 193 -14.78 16.70 -24.30
N ASP A 194 -15.95 16.95 -23.70
CA ASP A 194 -16.73 18.18 -23.93
C ASP A 194 -15.96 19.43 -23.51
N ALA A 195 -15.30 19.38 -22.34
CA ALA A 195 -14.43 20.44 -21.86
C ALA A 195 -13.26 20.69 -22.81
N SER A 196 -12.64 19.63 -23.33
CA SER A 196 -11.52 19.73 -24.28
C SER A 196 -11.91 20.41 -25.59
N ILE A 197 -13.10 20.12 -26.11
CA ILE A 197 -13.67 20.81 -27.28
C ILE A 197 -13.86 22.29 -26.96
N LYS A 198 -14.48 22.61 -25.82
CA LYS A 198 -14.74 23.99 -25.39
C LYS A 198 -13.46 24.82 -25.32
N ILE A 199 -12.37 24.24 -24.80
CA ILE A 199 -11.08 24.93 -24.70
C ILE A 199 -10.20 24.82 -25.96
N LYS A 200 -10.61 24.06 -26.98
CA LYS A 200 -9.85 23.74 -28.20
C LYS A 200 -8.52 23.03 -27.90
N SER A 201 -8.52 22.10 -26.96
CA SER A 201 -7.34 21.30 -26.62
C SER A 201 -7.23 20.06 -27.50
N ALA A 202 -6.34 20.09 -28.50
CA ALA A 202 -6.10 18.95 -29.39
C ALA A 202 -5.68 17.68 -28.62
N ARG A 203 -4.89 17.84 -27.56
CA ARG A 203 -4.45 16.72 -26.71
C ARG A 203 -5.62 16.14 -25.91
N GLY A 204 -6.37 16.99 -25.21
CA GLY A 204 -7.49 16.55 -24.39
C GLY A 204 -8.61 15.91 -25.22
N GLU A 205 -8.90 16.48 -26.39
CA GLU A 205 -9.92 15.97 -27.31
C GLU A 205 -9.54 14.59 -27.82
N PHE A 206 -8.33 14.44 -28.38
CA PHE A 206 -7.85 13.16 -28.92
C PHE A 206 -7.84 12.06 -27.86
N THR A 207 -7.28 12.35 -26.68
CA THR A 207 -7.08 11.33 -25.64
C THR A 207 -8.39 10.93 -24.97
N SER A 208 -9.25 11.88 -24.63
CA SER A 208 -10.56 11.59 -24.05
C SER A 208 -11.44 10.83 -25.05
N LYS A 209 -11.44 11.23 -26.33
CA LYS A 209 -12.19 10.53 -27.39
C LYS A 209 -11.71 9.10 -27.61
N ALA A 210 -10.39 8.89 -27.68
CA ALA A 210 -9.82 7.57 -27.86
C ALA A 210 -10.27 6.63 -26.74
N TYR A 211 -10.12 7.04 -25.48
CA TYR A 211 -10.56 6.22 -24.35
C TYR A 211 -12.08 6.05 -24.26
N LEU A 212 -12.86 7.07 -24.65
CA LEU A 212 -14.32 7.00 -24.66
C LEU A 212 -14.80 5.94 -25.64
N LEU A 213 -14.27 5.93 -26.87
CA LEU A 213 -14.58 4.91 -27.86
C LEU A 213 -14.23 3.50 -27.37
N LEU A 214 -13.14 3.35 -26.62
CA LEU A 214 -12.77 2.06 -26.01
C LEU A 214 -13.75 1.62 -24.91
N LEU A 215 -14.23 2.52 -24.05
CA LEU A 215 -15.23 2.19 -23.03
C LEU A 215 -16.59 1.86 -23.65
N GLU A 216 -16.98 2.60 -24.69
CA GLU A 216 -18.22 2.38 -25.44
C GLU A 216 -18.16 1.15 -26.36
N LYS A 217 -17.04 0.42 -26.34
CA LYS A 217 -16.79 -0.78 -27.18
C LYS A 217 -16.83 -0.50 -28.69
N LYS A 218 -16.62 0.75 -29.11
CA LYS A 218 -16.50 1.19 -30.51
C LYS A 218 -15.06 1.02 -30.99
N TYR A 219 -14.58 -0.22 -30.97
CA TYR A 219 -13.15 -0.50 -31.18
C TYR A 219 -12.64 -0.15 -32.57
N ASP A 220 -13.46 -0.33 -33.62
CA ASP A 220 -13.07 0.01 -34.99
C ASP A 220 -12.86 1.52 -35.15
N GLU A 221 -13.77 2.33 -34.63
CA GLU A 221 -13.65 3.78 -34.63
C GLU A 221 -12.42 4.24 -33.84
N ALA A 222 -12.15 3.62 -32.69
CA ALA A 222 -10.97 3.90 -31.89
C ALA A 222 -9.68 3.57 -32.67
N ILE A 223 -9.61 2.40 -33.32
CA ILE A 223 -8.45 1.96 -34.10
C ILE A 223 -8.21 2.89 -35.29
N ILE A 224 -9.27 3.31 -36.01
CA ILE A 224 -9.17 4.27 -37.12
C ILE A 224 -8.59 5.60 -36.63
N LEU A 225 -9.13 6.15 -35.53
CA LEU A 225 -8.65 7.39 -34.91
C LEU A 225 -7.17 7.27 -34.51
N LEU A 226 -6.81 6.18 -33.83
CA LEU A 226 -5.45 5.95 -33.33
C LEU A 226 -4.45 5.74 -34.46
N ASN A 227 -4.77 4.97 -35.50
CA ASN A 227 -3.88 4.77 -36.64
C ASN A 227 -3.62 6.07 -37.41
N ASN A 228 -4.66 6.85 -37.67
CA ASN A 228 -4.52 8.14 -38.34
C ASN A 228 -3.56 9.07 -37.58
N VAL A 229 -3.72 9.18 -36.26
CA VAL A 229 -2.83 10.00 -35.42
C VAL A 229 -1.44 9.37 -35.27
N ALA A 230 -1.30 8.05 -35.23
CA ALA A 230 -0.01 7.36 -35.17
C ALA A 230 0.85 7.63 -36.42
N GLU A 231 0.22 7.78 -37.58
CA GLU A 231 0.87 8.06 -38.86
C GLU A 231 1.12 9.56 -39.07
N LYS A 232 0.06 10.37 -38.99
CA LYS A 232 0.08 11.78 -39.38
C LYS A 232 0.37 12.71 -38.22
N GLY A 233 0.10 12.29 -36.99
CA GLY A 233 0.10 13.15 -35.82
C GLY A 233 -1.17 13.99 -35.73
N THR A 234 -1.26 14.80 -34.68
CA THR A 234 -2.31 15.83 -34.51
C THR A 234 -1.70 17.00 -33.73
N GLY A 235 -2.49 18.04 -33.43
CA GLY A 235 -2.09 19.37 -32.94
C GLY A 235 -1.41 19.45 -31.57
N PHE A 236 -0.65 18.43 -31.15
CA PHE A 236 0.21 18.49 -29.95
C PHE A 236 1.47 17.64 -30.12
N MET A 237 2.54 18.03 -29.42
CA MET A 237 3.82 17.33 -29.44
C MET A 237 3.68 15.89 -28.96
N MET A 238 4.34 14.94 -29.64
CA MET A 238 4.36 13.50 -29.31
C MET A 238 3.04 12.76 -29.54
N SER A 239 2.10 13.35 -30.29
CA SER A 239 0.80 12.73 -30.55
C SER A 239 0.91 11.36 -31.21
N LYS A 240 1.89 11.16 -32.11
CA LYS A 240 2.13 9.88 -32.78
C LYS A 240 2.47 8.79 -31.76
N ASP A 241 3.32 9.11 -30.79
CA ASP A 241 3.77 8.18 -29.78
C ASP A 241 2.65 7.84 -28.79
N VAL A 242 1.84 8.83 -28.39
CA VAL A 242 0.64 8.61 -27.57
C VAL A 242 -0.33 7.67 -28.29
N ALA A 243 -0.61 7.91 -29.58
CA ALA A 243 -1.49 7.05 -30.36
C ALA A 243 -0.96 5.62 -30.47
N LYS A 244 0.32 5.45 -30.82
CA LYS A 244 0.99 4.13 -30.87
C LYS A 244 0.99 3.41 -29.53
N PHE A 245 0.97 4.14 -28.42
CA PHE A 245 0.93 3.56 -27.09
C PHE A 245 -0.47 3.05 -26.70
N ILE A 246 -1.54 3.69 -27.16
CA ILE A 246 -2.93 3.25 -26.90
C ILE A 246 -3.36 2.15 -27.89
N LEU A 247 -2.79 2.14 -29.10
CA LEU A 247 -3.19 1.24 -30.18
C LEU A 247 -3.14 -0.27 -29.83
N PRO A 248 -2.11 -0.81 -29.14
CA PRO A 248 -2.11 -2.21 -28.71
C PRO A 248 -3.29 -2.58 -27.82
N LEU A 249 -3.71 -1.67 -26.93
CA LEU A 249 -4.87 -1.86 -26.07
C LEU A 249 -6.16 -1.92 -26.90
N ALA A 250 -6.31 -1.06 -27.90
CA ALA A 250 -7.49 -1.06 -28.78
C ALA A 250 -7.61 -2.38 -29.56
N TYR A 251 -6.51 -2.88 -30.11
CA TYR A 251 -6.48 -4.18 -30.80
C TYR A 251 -6.76 -5.34 -29.84
N TYR A 252 -6.18 -5.32 -28.64
CA TYR A 252 -6.45 -6.32 -27.60
C TYR A 252 -7.94 -6.39 -27.25
N LEU A 253 -8.59 -5.25 -26.99
CA LEU A 253 -10.01 -5.20 -26.63
C LEU A 253 -10.94 -5.64 -27.78
N LYS A 254 -10.51 -5.44 -29.03
CA LYS A 254 -11.20 -5.97 -30.22
C LYS A 254 -11.02 -7.48 -30.39
N GLY A 255 -9.99 -8.08 -29.79
CA GLY A 255 -9.59 -9.47 -30.03
C GLY A 255 -8.68 -9.66 -31.25
N ASP A 256 -8.13 -8.57 -31.81
CA ASP A 256 -7.20 -8.60 -32.95
C ASP A 256 -5.75 -8.74 -32.45
N TYR A 257 -5.41 -9.93 -31.98
CA TYR A 257 -4.14 -10.17 -31.30
C TYR A 257 -2.92 -10.10 -32.22
N GLN A 258 -3.10 -10.33 -33.52
CA GLN A 258 -2.04 -10.21 -34.52
C GLN A 258 -1.61 -8.74 -34.65
N ASN A 259 -2.56 -7.83 -34.87
CA ASN A 259 -2.24 -6.40 -34.96
C ASN A 259 -1.82 -5.82 -33.62
N MET A 260 -2.33 -6.34 -32.50
CA MET A 260 -1.82 -6.03 -31.16
C MET A 260 -0.32 -6.35 -31.05
N SER A 261 0.11 -7.56 -31.40
CA SER A 261 1.53 -7.93 -31.36
C SER A 261 2.39 -7.05 -32.27
N LEU A 262 1.94 -6.78 -33.51
CA LEU A 262 2.66 -5.91 -34.44
C LEU A 262 2.80 -4.47 -33.93
N SER A 263 1.76 -3.94 -33.28
CA SER A 263 1.79 -2.59 -32.70
C SER A 263 2.67 -2.51 -31.45
N ILE A 264 2.73 -3.57 -30.64
CA ILE A 264 3.69 -3.70 -29.53
C ILE A 264 5.14 -3.66 -30.04
N ASP A 265 5.46 -4.44 -31.08
CA ASP A 265 6.82 -4.51 -31.63
C ASP A 265 7.26 -3.19 -32.29
N LYS A 266 6.30 -2.41 -32.79
CA LYS A 266 6.56 -1.06 -33.31
C LYS A 266 6.84 -0.06 -32.19
N VAL A 267 6.03 -0.06 -31.13
CA VAL A 267 6.16 0.93 -30.06
C VAL A 267 7.35 0.64 -29.12
N SER A 268 7.71 -0.64 -28.92
CA SER A 268 8.86 -1.04 -28.09
C SER A 268 10.21 -0.59 -28.66
N LYS A 269 10.29 -0.33 -29.97
CA LYS A 269 11.48 0.24 -30.63
C LYS A 269 11.65 1.74 -30.39
N SER A 270 10.68 2.41 -29.78
CA SER A 270 10.78 3.83 -29.47
C SER A 270 11.75 4.05 -28.31
N ILE A 271 12.75 4.93 -28.49
CA ILE A 271 13.69 5.33 -27.44
C ILE A 271 13.00 6.00 -26.23
N LEU A 272 11.74 6.38 -26.40
CA LEU A 272 10.91 7.03 -25.39
C LEU A 272 10.09 6.03 -24.57
N VAL A 273 10.28 4.72 -24.74
CA VAL A 273 9.49 3.71 -24.03
C VAL A 273 10.45 2.69 -23.45
N SER A 274 10.43 2.51 -22.13
CA SER A 274 11.25 1.48 -21.47
C SER A 274 10.55 0.12 -21.50
N ASP A 275 11.32 -0.97 -21.41
CA ASP A 275 10.75 -2.32 -21.29
C ASP A 275 9.77 -2.43 -20.11
N ARG A 276 10.12 -1.79 -18.99
CA ARG A 276 9.24 -1.70 -17.80
C ARG A 276 7.90 -1.00 -18.05
N THR A 277 7.87 -0.10 -19.03
CA THR A 277 6.67 0.61 -19.46
C THR A 277 5.83 -0.30 -20.38
N MET A 278 6.47 -1.19 -21.11
CA MET A 278 5.79 -2.16 -21.98
C MET A 278 5.44 -3.47 -21.29
N SER A 279 5.88 -3.73 -20.05
CA SER A 279 5.68 -5.01 -19.38
C SER A 279 4.24 -5.51 -19.40
N ASN A 280 3.23 -4.66 -19.21
CA ASN A 280 1.84 -5.10 -19.32
C ASN A 280 1.50 -5.62 -20.73
N TYR A 281 1.93 -4.89 -21.77
CA TYR A 281 1.71 -5.31 -23.15
C TYR A 281 2.50 -6.56 -23.53
N PHE A 282 3.75 -6.69 -23.06
CA PHE A 282 4.51 -7.92 -23.21
C PHE A 282 3.84 -9.09 -22.49
N GLY A 283 3.25 -8.86 -21.32
CA GLY A 283 2.43 -9.83 -20.61
C GLY A 283 1.20 -10.26 -21.43
N LEU A 284 0.46 -9.31 -22.00
CA LEU A 284 -0.69 -9.61 -22.87
C LEU A 284 -0.28 -10.40 -24.12
N LYS A 285 0.83 -10.03 -24.76
CA LYS A 285 1.39 -10.74 -25.90
C LYS A 285 1.79 -12.17 -25.52
N ALA A 286 2.51 -12.35 -24.41
CA ALA A 286 2.90 -13.66 -23.90
C ALA A 286 1.68 -14.52 -23.52
N LEU A 287 0.69 -13.93 -22.86
CA LEU A 287 -0.56 -14.61 -22.48
C LEU A 287 -1.30 -15.12 -23.71
N ASN A 288 -1.45 -14.29 -24.75
CA ASN A 288 -2.08 -14.70 -26.01
C ASN A 288 -1.28 -15.81 -26.73
N ASN A 289 0.04 -15.78 -26.65
CA ASN A 289 0.91 -16.83 -27.18
C ASN A 289 0.94 -18.10 -26.32
N LYS A 290 0.19 -18.15 -25.20
CA LYS A 290 0.21 -19.23 -24.21
C LYS A 290 1.58 -19.43 -23.53
N GLU A 291 2.41 -18.39 -23.54
CA GLU A 291 3.70 -18.32 -22.83
C GLU A 291 3.46 -17.89 -21.38
N TYR A 292 2.65 -18.67 -20.64
CA TYR A 292 2.07 -18.27 -19.35
C TYR A 292 3.10 -17.86 -18.29
N ALA A 293 4.21 -18.61 -18.16
CA ALA A 293 5.27 -18.27 -17.22
C ALA A 293 5.89 -16.89 -17.49
N LYS A 294 6.16 -16.57 -18.76
CA LYS A 294 6.65 -15.23 -19.14
C LYS A 294 5.59 -14.16 -18.92
N ALA A 295 4.32 -14.48 -19.18
CA ALA A 295 3.22 -13.55 -18.90
C ALA A 295 3.15 -13.18 -17.42
N ILE A 296 3.31 -14.16 -16.52
CA ILE A 296 3.38 -13.96 -15.07
C ILE A 296 4.51 -13.00 -14.70
N ASP A 297 5.71 -13.22 -15.22
CA ASP A 297 6.88 -12.35 -14.96
C ASP A 297 6.63 -10.91 -15.44
N PHE A 298 6.09 -10.77 -16.65
CA PHE A 298 5.79 -9.47 -17.23
C PHE A 298 4.70 -8.70 -16.46
N PHE A 299 3.61 -9.36 -16.06
CA PHE A 299 2.57 -8.70 -15.25
C PHE A 299 3.09 -8.36 -13.85
N THR A 300 3.93 -9.21 -13.26
CA THR A 300 4.59 -8.93 -11.98
C THR A 300 5.48 -7.69 -12.07
N GLU A 301 6.29 -7.56 -13.13
CA GLU A 301 7.07 -6.35 -13.39
C GLU A 301 6.17 -5.13 -13.64
N ALA A 302 5.05 -5.32 -14.34
CA ALA A 302 4.09 -4.26 -14.64
C ALA A 302 3.41 -3.68 -13.40
N MET A 303 3.30 -4.45 -12.32
CA MET A 303 2.68 -4.04 -11.05
C MET A 303 3.63 -3.34 -10.10
N LYS A 304 4.95 -3.40 -10.33
CA LYS A 304 5.91 -2.70 -9.49
C LYS A 304 5.68 -1.19 -9.57
N PRO A 305 5.66 -0.48 -8.44
CA PRO A 305 5.36 0.95 -8.43
C PRO A 305 6.46 1.75 -9.14
N VAL A 306 6.06 2.80 -9.85
CA VAL A 306 6.99 3.62 -10.61
C VAL A 306 7.68 4.57 -9.65
N ARG A 307 9.02 4.49 -9.55
CA ARG A 307 9.80 5.46 -8.79
C ARG A 307 9.94 6.73 -9.62
N PHE A 308 9.44 7.83 -9.09
CA PHE A 308 9.64 9.16 -9.63
C PHE A 308 10.29 10.06 -8.57
N LEU A 309 11.55 10.44 -8.78
CA LEU A 309 12.38 11.09 -7.76
C LEU A 309 12.37 10.25 -6.47
N SER A 310 11.97 10.84 -5.34
CA SER A 310 11.84 10.18 -4.04
C SER A 310 10.45 9.61 -3.77
N LYS A 311 9.49 9.71 -4.71
CA LYS A 311 8.10 9.25 -4.53
C LYS A 311 7.85 7.97 -5.34
N SER A 312 7.31 6.96 -4.67
CA SER A 312 6.77 5.77 -5.31
C SER A 312 5.33 6.06 -5.73
N VAL A 313 4.99 5.90 -7.01
CA VAL A 313 3.65 6.12 -7.53
C VAL A 313 3.06 4.80 -7.97
N ASP A 314 1.88 4.48 -7.45
CA ASP A 314 1.15 3.30 -7.89
C ASP A 314 0.60 3.49 -9.31
N ARG A 315 0.48 2.41 -10.08
CA ARG A 315 0.05 2.48 -11.47
C ARG A 315 -1.48 2.47 -11.56
N PRO A 316 -2.11 3.44 -12.24
CA PRO A 316 -3.51 3.35 -12.59
C PRO A 316 -3.80 2.05 -13.36
N GLY A 317 -4.91 1.40 -13.06
CA GLY A 317 -5.31 0.16 -13.73
C GLY A 317 -4.67 -1.12 -13.19
N LYS A 318 -3.95 -1.08 -12.05
CA LYS A 318 -3.27 -2.24 -11.45
C LYS A 318 -4.16 -3.49 -11.32
N PHE A 319 -5.45 -3.30 -11.00
CA PHE A 319 -6.44 -4.39 -10.94
C PHE A 319 -6.54 -5.22 -12.24
N ARG A 320 -6.33 -4.60 -13.41
CA ARG A 320 -6.33 -5.32 -14.70
C ARG A 320 -5.10 -6.21 -14.81
N PHE A 321 -3.95 -5.77 -14.29
CA PHE A 321 -2.71 -6.55 -14.33
C PHE A 321 -2.81 -7.77 -13.43
N TYR A 322 -3.43 -7.63 -12.25
CA TYR A 322 -3.78 -8.77 -11.41
C TYR A 322 -4.68 -9.76 -12.15
N ALA A 323 -5.81 -9.32 -12.69
CA ALA A 323 -6.71 -10.23 -13.41
C ALA A 323 -6.03 -10.91 -14.62
N ASN A 324 -5.21 -10.19 -15.38
CA ASN A 324 -4.48 -10.80 -16.50
C ASN A 324 -3.41 -11.81 -16.03
N ARG A 325 -2.77 -11.55 -14.88
CA ARG A 325 -1.85 -12.52 -14.27
C ARG A 325 -2.60 -13.72 -13.71
N ALA A 326 -3.81 -13.54 -13.20
CA ALA A 326 -4.71 -14.64 -12.83
C ALA A 326 -5.02 -15.55 -14.02
N GLU A 327 -5.33 -14.99 -15.19
CA GLU A 327 -5.52 -15.78 -16.42
C GLU A 327 -4.25 -16.58 -16.80
N ALA A 328 -3.07 -15.99 -16.61
CA ALA A 328 -1.80 -16.69 -16.84
C ALA A 328 -1.59 -17.83 -15.83
N TYR A 329 -1.93 -17.62 -14.55
CA TYR A 329 -1.91 -18.66 -13.52
C TYR A 329 -2.89 -19.79 -13.83
N LEU A 330 -4.11 -19.48 -14.29
CA LEU A 330 -5.05 -20.50 -14.79
C LEU A 330 -4.45 -21.32 -15.94
N GLY A 331 -3.70 -20.68 -16.84
CA GLY A 331 -3.01 -21.34 -17.94
C GLY A 331 -1.98 -22.40 -17.50
N ILE A 332 -1.36 -22.22 -16.34
CA ILE A 332 -0.47 -23.22 -15.70
C ILE A 332 -1.15 -24.05 -14.61
N LYS A 333 -2.49 -23.92 -14.45
CA LYS A 333 -3.30 -24.59 -13.42
C LYS A 333 -2.94 -24.25 -11.98
N ASP A 334 -2.32 -23.09 -11.75
CA ASP A 334 -2.11 -22.54 -10.41
C ASP A 334 -3.37 -21.77 -9.96
N PHE A 335 -4.39 -22.52 -9.57
CA PHE A 335 -5.69 -21.94 -9.19
C PHE A 335 -5.60 -21.07 -7.94
N ALA A 336 -4.71 -21.38 -7.01
CA ALA A 336 -4.58 -20.60 -5.80
C ALA A 336 -4.03 -19.20 -6.06
N SER A 337 -2.95 -19.10 -6.85
CA SER A 337 -2.43 -17.79 -7.28
C SER A 337 -3.42 -17.03 -8.15
N ALA A 338 -4.18 -17.74 -9.02
CA ALA A 338 -5.23 -17.12 -9.83
C ALA A 338 -6.34 -16.49 -8.97
N LYS A 339 -6.87 -17.23 -7.98
CA LYS A 339 -7.90 -16.73 -7.05
C LYS A 339 -7.43 -15.47 -6.34
N LYS A 340 -6.22 -15.52 -5.78
CA LYS A 340 -5.57 -14.41 -5.06
C LYS A 340 -5.43 -13.16 -5.92
N ASP A 341 -5.09 -13.31 -7.19
CA ASP A 341 -4.97 -12.20 -8.12
C ASP A 341 -6.34 -11.63 -8.50
N TYR A 342 -7.37 -12.46 -8.71
CA TYR A 342 -8.72 -11.92 -8.91
C TYR A 342 -9.23 -11.16 -7.67
N GLU A 343 -9.05 -11.70 -6.47
CA GLU A 343 -9.40 -11.00 -5.23
C GLU A 343 -8.61 -9.70 -5.08
N ALA A 344 -7.31 -9.71 -5.42
CA ALA A 344 -6.50 -8.51 -5.46
C ALA A 344 -7.04 -7.47 -6.45
N ALA A 345 -7.51 -7.89 -7.62
CA ALA A 345 -8.16 -6.99 -8.57
C ALA A 345 -9.42 -6.35 -7.95
N LEU A 346 -10.24 -7.12 -7.24
CA LEU A 346 -11.47 -6.65 -6.59
C LEU A 346 -11.20 -5.72 -5.39
N ILE A 347 -10.07 -5.86 -4.70
CA ILE A 347 -9.64 -4.89 -3.66
C ILE A 347 -9.45 -3.49 -4.25
N TYR A 348 -8.96 -3.38 -5.49
CA TYR A 348 -8.78 -2.10 -6.17
C TYR A 348 -10.03 -1.64 -6.94
N SER A 349 -10.81 -2.59 -7.47
CA SER A 349 -12.03 -2.33 -8.26
C SER A 349 -13.09 -3.41 -7.98
N PRO A 350 -13.97 -3.22 -6.98
CA PRO A 350 -14.92 -4.25 -6.53
C PRO A 350 -15.87 -4.78 -7.60
N ASP A 351 -16.23 -3.95 -8.58
CA ASP A 351 -17.16 -4.31 -9.66
C ASP A 351 -16.43 -4.72 -10.95
N TYR A 352 -15.17 -5.14 -10.86
CA TYR A 352 -14.40 -5.50 -12.05
C TYR A 352 -14.81 -6.86 -12.60
N GLU A 353 -15.71 -6.82 -13.60
CA GLU A 353 -16.36 -7.98 -14.20
C GLU A 353 -15.41 -9.13 -14.60
N PRO A 354 -14.24 -8.90 -15.23
CA PRO A 354 -13.31 -9.98 -15.56
C PRO A 354 -12.81 -10.75 -14.33
N ALA A 355 -12.62 -10.08 -13.19
CA ALA A 355 -12.22 -10.74 -11.95
C ALA A 355 -13.38 -11.50 -11.29
N LEU A 356 -14.59 -10.93 -11.28
CA LEU A 356 -15.81 -11.60 -10.80
C LEU A 356 -16.10 -12.89 -11.59
N THR A 357 -16.11 -12.77 -12.93
CA THR A 357 -16.29 -13.91 -13.83
C THR A 357 -15.16 -14.93 -13.70
N GLY A 358 -13.91 -14.45 -13.53
CA GLY A 358 -12.74 -15.29 -13.31
C GLY A 358 -12.85 -16.16 -12.05
N LEU A 359 -13.27 -15.57 -10.92
CA LEU A 359 -13.54 -16.30 -9.68
C LEU A 359 -14.67 -17.31 -9.84
N ALA A 360 -15.78 -16.95 -10.47
CA ALA A 360 -16.89 -17.87 -10.70
C ALA A 360 -16.47 -19.10 -11.54
N LYS A 361 -15.64 -18.88 -12.59
CA LYS A 361 -15.05 -19.97 -13.38
C LYS A 361 -14.12 -20.85 -12.54
N LEU A 362 -13.31 -20.24 -11.67
CA LEU A 362 -12.38 -20.91 -10.80
C LEU A 362 -13.10 -21.82 -9.79
N GLU A 363 -14.18 -21.34 -9.18
CA GLU A 363 -15.02 -22.16 -8.29
C GLU A 363 -15.61 -23.37 -9.03
N GLY A 364 -16.13 -23.17 -10.25
CA GLY A 364 -16.62 -24.25 -11.09
C GLY A 364 -15.53 -25.29 -11.41
N ASN A 365 -14.34 -24.83 -11.79
CA ASN A 365 -13.20 -25.70 -12.07
C ASN A 365 -12.73 -26.47 -10.83
N GLN A 366 -12.69 -25.82 -9.66
CA GLN A 366 -12.32 -26.47 -8.40
C GLN A 366 -13.33 -27.54 -7.97
N ILE A 367 -14.63 -27.31 -8.14
CA ILE A 367 -15.66 -28.32 -7.84
C ILE A 367 -15.50 -29.56 -8.73
N VAL A 368 -15.23 -29.35 -10.03
CA VAL A 368 -14.98 -30.46 -10.96
C VAL A 368 -13.69 -31.19 -10.57
N ALA A 369 -12.59 -30.45 -10.35
CA ALA A 369 -11.31 -31.01 -9.94
C ALA A 369 -11.47 -31.88 -8.68
N ARG A 370 -12.09 -31.37 -7.61
CA ARG A 370 -12.33 -32.11 -6.36
C ARG A 370 -13.12 -33.41 -6.54
N LYS A 371 -14.07 -33.45 -7.49
CA LYS A 371 -14.87 -34.66 -7.75
C LYS A 371 -14.13 -35.71 -8.57
N THR A 372 -13.21 -35.28 -9.43
CA THR A 372 -12.51 -36.17 -10.38
C THR A 372 -11.10 -36.54 -9.96
N ASP A 373 -10.54 -35.81 -9.00
CA ASP A 373 -9.18 -35.97 -8.54
C ASP A 373 -8.99 -37.26 -7.73
N LYS A 374 -7.93 -37.98 -8.06
CA LYS A 374 -7.51 -39.26 -7.47
C LYS A 374 -6.02 -39.27 -7.14
N THR A 375 -5.34 -38.16 -7.33
CA THR A 375 -3.91 -38.00 -7.15
C THR A 375 -3.66 -37.10 -5.96
N GLY A 376 -2.67 -37.42 -5.13
CA GLY A 376 -2.30 -36.55 -4.02
C GLY A 376 -1.50 -35.32 -4.49
N PRO A 377 -1.40 -34.28 -3.64
CA PRO A 377 -0.65 -33.06 -3.94
C PRO A 377 0.82 -33.32 -4.32
N GLU A 378 1.39 -32.52 -5.21
CA GLU A 378 2.84 -32.51 -5.41
C GLU A 378 3.52 -31.75 -4.26
N ILE A 379 4.54 -32.35 -3.63
CA ILE A 379 5.33 -31.70 -2.57
C ILE A 379 6.72 -31.40 -3.09
N LYS A 380 7.15 -30.14 -2.93
CA LYS A 380 8.49 -29.65 -3.23
C LYS A 380 9.09 -28.96 -2.03
N ILE A 381 10.21 -29.49 -1.53
CA ILE A 381 10.96 -28.85 -0.45
C ILE A 381 11.85 -27.77 -1.03
N LEU A 382 11.68 -26.55 -0.53
CA LEU A 382 12.49 -25.39 -0.89
C LEU A 382 13.66 -25.23 0.07
N GLU A 383 13.42 -25.46 1.35
CA GLU A 383 14.43 -25.44 2.41
C GLU A 383 14.23 -26.64 3.36
N PRO A 384 15.31 -27.38 3.72
CA PRO A 384 16.71 -27.14 3.35
C PRO A 384 17.03 -27.43 1.87
N THR A 385 17.96 -26.68 1.29
CA THR A 385 18.42 -26.88 -0.10
C THR A 385 19.36 -28.10 -0.21
N ASN A 386 19.40 -28.74 -1.38
CA ASN A 386 20.24 -29.92 -1.74
C ASN A 386 19.83 -31.29 -1.18
N MET A 387 18.67 -31.83 -1.57
CA MET A 387 18.18 -33.14 -1.08
C MET A 387 18.94 -34.40 -1.56
N ARG A 388 19.95 -34.30 -2.44
CA ARG A 388 20.68 -35.49 -2.94
C ARG A 388 21.82 -35.88 -1.98
N GLY A 389 21.64 -36.99 -1.26
CA GLY A 389 22.68 -37.64 -0.43
C GLY A 389 22.93 -36.98 0.94
N LEU A 390 21.88 -36.44 1.58
CA LEU A 390 21.98 -35.51 2.71
C LEU A 390 22.61 -36.09 4.00
N LYS A 391 23.79 -35.58 4.35
CA LYS A 391 24.18 -35.24 5.74
C LYS A 391 24.04 -33.73 5.92
N VAL A 392 22.88 -33.25 6.41
CA VAL A 392 22.74 -31.84 6.84
C VAL A 392 23.19 -31.74 8.28
N VAL A 393 24.38 -31.21 8.51
CA VAL A 393 24.83 -30.84 9.85
C VAL A 393 24.11 -29.55 10.26
N ALA A 394 22.85 -29.69 10.68
CA ALA A 394 22.12 -28.57 11.28
C ALA A 394 22.71 -28.28 12.66
N ALA A 395 23.36 -27.12 12.81
CA ALA A 395 23.92 -26.68 14.10
C ALA A 395 22.83 -26.23 15.11
N GLY A 396 21.56 -26.19 14.70
CA GLY A 396 20.41 -25.77 15.50
C GLY A 396 19.64 -26.92 16.17
N LYS A 397 18.89 -26.61 17.23
CA LYS A 397 18.00 -27.56 17.95
C LYS A 397 16.71 -27.85 17.17
N ASP A 398 16.35 -26.98 16.25
CA ASP A 398 15.22 -27.07 15.36
C ASP A 398 15.64 -26.74 13.92
N LEU A 399 14.82 -27.17 12.97
CA LEU A 399 14.99 -26.87 11.56
C LEU A 399 13.68 -26.34 10.99
N MET A 400 13.74 -25.14 10.41
CA MET A 400 12.66 -24.62 9.59
C MET A 400 12.62 -25.37 8.27
N ILE A 401 11.47 -25.94 7.95
CA ILE A 401 11.21 -26.54 6.65
C ILE A 401 10.32 -25.56 5.89
N LYS A 402 10.76 -25.17 4.69
CA LYS A 402 9.92 -24.43 3.74
C LYS A 402 9.66 -25.33 2.55
N GLY A 403 8.42 -25.41 2.12
CA GLY A 403 8.05 -26.15 0.94
C GLY A 403 6.87 -25.55 0.21
N LEU A 404 6.59 -26.11 -0.95
CA LEU A 404 5.41 -25.87 -1.74
C LEU A 404 4.70 -27.22 -1.84
N ALA A 405 3.47 -27.29 -1.37
CA ALA A 405 2.55 -28.35 -1.74
C ALA A 405 1.61 -27.74 -2.79
N ALA A 406 1.19 -28.48 -3.80
CA ALA A 406 0.21 -27.97 -4.74
C ALA A 406 -0.66 -29.10 -5.27
N ASP A 407 -1.96 -28.84 -5.37
CA ASP A 407 -2.89 -29.75 -6.00
C ASP A 407 -3.95 -28.98 -6.82
N PRO A 408 -4.32 -29.45 -8.03
CA PRO A 408 -5.38 -28.84 -8.84
C PRO A 408 -6.75 -28.72 -8.13
N SER A 409 -7.09 -29.64 -7.22
CA SER A 409 -8.33 -29.62 -6.44
C SER A 409 -8.28 -28.65 -5.24
N GLY A 410 -7.08 -28.14 -4.95
CA GLY A 410 -6.76 -27.27 -3.83
C GLY A 410 -6.28 -28.04 -2.61
N LEU A 411 -5.50 -27.38 -1.76
CA LEU A 411 -4.97 -27.99 -0.53
C LEU A 411 -5.92 -27.85 0.64
N LYS A 412 -6.06 -28.93 1.40
CA LYS A 412 -6.78 -28.94 2.68
C LYS A 412 -5.85 -28.66 3.84
N GLU A 413 -4.71 -29.32 3.88
CA GLU A 413 -3.70 -29.14 4.93
C GLU A 413 -2.34 -29.72 4.56
N VAL A 414 -1.29 -29.25 5.24
CA VAL A 414 0.01 -29.90 5.29
C VAL A 414 0.36 -30.19 6.75
N VAL A 415 0.97 -31.35 6.98
CA VAL A 415 1.34 -31.86 8.28
C VAL A 415 2.82 -32.25 8.23
N ILE A 416 3.61 -31.81 9.22
CA ILE A 416 5.01 -32.22 9.38
C ILE A 416 5.13 -32.99 10.70
N ASN A 417 5.60 -34.25 10.64
CA ASN A 417 5.72 -35.16 11.78
C ASN A 417 4.44 -35.26 12.63
N GLY A 418 3.28 -35.32 11.97
CA GLY A 418 1.97 -35.38 12.64
C GLY A 418 1.45 -34.05 13.19
N THR A 419 2.23 -32.96 13.08
CA THR A 419 1.81 -31.62 13.48
C THR A 419 1.35 -30.83 12.26
N LYS A 420 0.10 -30.36 12.26
CA LYS A 420 -0.41 -29.49 11.19
C LYS A 420 0.42 -28.22 11.12
N VAL A 421 0.94 -27.90 9.94
CA VAL A 421 1.72 -26.70 9.71
C VAL A 421 0.90 -25.65 8.99
N TYR A 422 1.35 -24.41 9.07
CA TYR A 422 0.70 -23.35 8.33
C TYR A 422 0.96 -23.55 6.83
N THR A 423 -0.12 -23.55 6.05
CA THR A 423 -0.10 -23.67 4.60
C THR A 423 -0.92 -22.51 4.04
N LYS A 424 -0.33 -21.74 3.15
CA LYS A 424 -1.04 -20.72 2.38
C LYS A 424 -1.99 -21.38 1.38
N GLU A 425 -3.01 -20.64 0.95
CA GLU A 425 -3.84 -21.10 -0.17
C GLU A 425 -2.99 -21.37 -1.43
N ASP A 426 -1.92 -20.57 -1.65
CA ASP A 426 -0.94 -20.75 -2.74
C ASP A 426 0.01 -21.95 -2.54
N GLY A 427 -0.25 -22.77 -1.52
CA GLY A 427 0.42 -24.04 -1.31
C GLY A 427 1.77 -23.94 -0.62
N ASN A 428 2.31 -22.73 -0.46
CA ASN A 428 3.51 -22.54 0.32
C ASN A 428 3.26 -22.89 1.79
N PHE A 429 4.12 -23.71 2.36
CA PHE A 429 4.02 -24.14 3.74
C PHE A 429 5.35 -24.00 4.46
N TRP A 430 5.26 -23.83 5.77
CA TRP A 430 6.43 -23.81 6.64
C TRP A 430 6.11 -24.37 8.02
N GLY A 431 7.04 -25.14 8.54
CA GLY A 431 6.97 -25.68 9.88
C GLY A 431 8.35 -25.92 10.45
N ALA A 432 8.51 -25.61 11.73
CA ALA A 432 9.72 -25.93 12.47
C ALA A 432 9.65 -27.38 12.98
N VAL A 433 10.75 -28.12 12.83
CA VAL A 433 10.89 -29.47 13.39
C VAL A 433 12.00 -29.47 14.43
N ILE A 434 11.68 -29.93 15.64
CA ILE A 434 12.67 -30.12 16.69
C ILE A 434 13.53 -31.34 16.34
N LEU A 435 14.84 -31.14 16.28
CA LEU A 435 15.82 -32.17 15.98
C LEU A 435 16.40 -32.76 17.28
N LYS A 436 16.28 -34.08 17.41
CA LYS A 436 17.01 -34.89 18.39
C LYS A 436 18.45 -35.10 17.91
N ASP A 437 19.35 -35.42 18.82
CA ASP A 437 20.73 -35.75 18.43
C ASP A 437 20.73 -37.04 17.59
N GLY A 438 21.56 -37.08 16.54
CA GLY A 438 21.58 -38.16 15.55
C GLY A 438 20.57 -37.97 14.41
N VAL A 439 20.16 -39.07 13.80
CA VAL A 439 19.29 -39.06 12.60
C VAL A 439 17.84 -38.77 12.97
N ASN A 440 17.27 -37.73 12.37
CA ASN A 440 15.87 -37.34 12.48
C ASN A 440 15.17 -37.62 11.16
N LYS A 441 14.16 -38.48 11.20
CA LYS A 441 13.29 -38.73 10.06
C LYS A 441 12.18 -37.69 10.03
N ILE A 442 12.07 -36.97 8.93
CA ILE A 442 11.03 -35.96 8.74
C ILE A 442 10.03 -36.45 7.71
N LEU A 443 8.78 -36.59 8.14
CA LEU A 443 7.64 -36.94 7.31
C LEU A 443 6.79 -35.70 7.07
N ILE A 444 6.52 -35.41 5.80
CA ILE A 444 5.59 -34.36 5.38
C ILE A 444 4.44 -35.03 4.65
N VAL A 445 3.22 -34.73 5.09
CA VAL A 445 1.98 -35.20 4.47
C VAL A 445 1.21 -33.99 3.99
N ALA A 446 0.93 -33.91 2.69
CA ALA A 446 0.02 -32.93 2.13
C ALA A 446 -1.29 -33.63 1.75
N THR A 447 -2.41 -33.04 2.15
CA THR A 447 -3.76 -33.54 1.86
C THR A 447 -4.50 -32.50 1.03
N ASP A 448 -5.08 -32.92 -0.09
CA ASP A 448 -5.92 -32.08 -0.93
C ASP A 448 -7.37 -31.99 -0.42
N LEU A 449 -8.19 -31.19 -1.09
CA LEU A 449 -9.62 -31.02 -0.80
C LEU A 449 -10.48 -32.19 -1.30
N ALA A 450 -9.96 -33.07 -2.17
CA ALA A 450 -10.58 -34.32 -2.57
C ALA A 450 -10.35 -35.47 -1.57
N GLY A 451 -9.41 -35.29 -0.64
CA GLY A 451 -9.01 -36.26 0.38
C GLY A 451 -7.85 -37.16 -0.03
N ASN A 452 -7.15 -36.92 -1.15
CA ASN A 452 -5.94 -37.65 -1.49
C ASN A 452 -4.74 -37.07 -0.74
N ASN A 453 -3.75 -37.93 -0.50
CA ASN A 453 -2.55 -37.60 0.28
C ASN A 453 -1.29 -37.90 -0.52
N THR A 454 -0.27 -37.06 -0.33
CA THR A 454 1.11 -37.36 -0.72
C THR A 454 2.00 -37.29 0.50
N GLU A 455 2.91 -38.25 0.59
CA GLU A 455 3.92 -38.30 1.64
C GLU A 455 5.30 -38.05 1.04
N GLN A 456 6.06 -37.14 1.65
CA GLN A 456 7.46 -36.94 1.36
C GLN A 456 8.26 -37.11 2.64
N THR A 457 9.28 -37.97 2.58
CA THR A 457 10.16 -38.24 3.70
C THR A 457 11.60 -37.90 3.35
N PHE A 458 12.32 -37.32 4.30
CA PHE A 458 13.77 -37.15 4.23
C PHE A 458 14.39 -37.23 5.62
N GLU A 459 15.70 -37.47 5.68
CA GLU A 459 16.45 -37.60 6.93
C GLU A 459 17.43 -36.45 7.10
N ILE A 460 17.59 -36.01 8.35
CA ILE A 460 18.53 -34.97 8.77
C ILE A 460 19.31 -35.47 9.97
N GLU A 461 20.64 -35.47 9.87
CA GLU A 461 21.52 -35.88 10.95
C GLU A 461 22.02 -34.66 11.74
N LYS A 462 21.56 -34.53 12.99
CA LYS A 462 22.10 -33.54 13.92
C LYS A 462 23.38 -34.09 14.55
N SER A 463 24.53 -33.64 14.07
CA SER A 463 25.84 -34.05 14.62
C SER A 463 26.15 -33.33 15.92
N THR A 464 26.58 -34.08 16.95
CA THR A 464 27.08 -33.55 18.23
C THR A 464 28.57 -33.23 18.20
N THR A 465 29.29 -33.71 17.18
CA THR A 465 30.71 -33.42 16.97
C THR A 465 30.89 -32.24 16.00
N VAL A 466 31.58 -31.20 16.48
CA VAL A 466 32.17 -30.15 15.65
C VAL A 466 33.31 -30.77 14.85
N VAL A 467 32.98 -31.55 13.82
CA VAL A 467 33.99 -31.95 12.84
C VAL A 467 34.22 -30.73 11.95
N ALA A 468 35.46 -30.22 11.98
CA ALA A 468 35.93 -29.10 11.20
C ALA A 468 36.02 -29.42 9.69
N THR A 469 34.93 -29.86 9.08
CA THR A 469 34.71 -29.61 7.65
C THR A 469 34.02 -28.27 7.53
N ALA A 470 34.52 -27.41 6.64
CA ALA A 470 33.99 -26.06 6.45
C ALA A 470 32.46 -26.13 6.33
N PRO A 471 31.70 -25.55 7.28
CA PRO A 471 30.25 -25.59 7.19
C PRO A 471 29.89 -24.97 5.84
N VAL A 472 29.05 -25.67 5.06
CA VAL A 472 28.37 -25.02 3.94
C VAL A 472 27.54 -23.93 4.61
N ALA A 473 28.04 -22.70 4.56
CA ALA A 473 27.39 -21.57 5.16
C ALA A 473 26.04 -21.43 4.45
N VAL A 474 24.95 -21.81 5.13
CA VAL A 474 23.65 -21.25 4.82
C VAL A 474 23.82 -19.77 5.13
N THR A 475 24.04 -18.96 4.10
CA THR A 475 24.08 -17.51 4.25
C THR A 475 22.68 -17.09 4.70
N GLU A 476 22.43 -17.01 6.01
CA GLU A 476 21.22 -16.38 6.51
C GLU A 476 21.23 -14.95 6.00
N LYS A 477 20.36 -14.67 5.01
CA LYS A 477 20.11 -13.30 4.61
C LYS A 477 19.52 -12.58 5.81
N GLN A 478 20.21 -11.54 6.26
CA GLN A 478 19.69 -10.66 7.29
C GLN A 478 18.43 -9.96 6.76
N GLY A 479 17.30 -10.23 7.41
CA GLY A 479 16.03 -9.60 7.09
C GLY A 479 16.04 -8.10 7.30
N LYS A 480 15.22 -7.39 6.53
CA LYS A 480 14.97 -5.96 6.71
C LYS A 480 13.86 -5.75 7.73
N ASN A 481 13.88 -4.62 8.43
CA ASN A 481 12.78 -4.22 9.31
C ASN A 481 11.83 -3.29 8.57
N TYR A 482 10.53 -3.61 8.65
CA TYR A 482 9.40 -2.88 8.10
C TYR A 482 8.46 -2.46 9.22
N ALA A 483 7.78 -1.34 9.05
CA ALA A 483 6.72 -0.92 9.96
C ALA A 483 5.53 -0.35 9.20
N VAL A 484 4.31 -0.58 9.68
CA VAL A 484 3.10 0.09 9.22
C VAL A 484 2.38 0.68 10.44
N PHE A 485 2.17 2.00 10.41
CA PHE A 485 1.47 2.74 11.46
C PHE A 485 0.10 3.18 10.97
N ILE A 486 -0.95 2.73 11.65
CA ILE A 486 -2.34 2.90 11.27
C ILE A 486 -3.02 3.70 12.38
N ALA A 487 -3.46 4.91 12.09
CA ALA A 487 -4.07 5.78 13.10
C ALA A 487 -5.41 6.31 12.60
N SER A 488 -6.50 5.88 13.24
CA SER A 488 -7.86 6.36 12.95
C SER A 488 -8.25 7.39 13.99
N GLN A 489 -8.29 8.65 13.58
CA GLN A 489 -8.51 9.78 14.48
C GLN A 489 -9.80 10.54 14.16
N ASN A 490 -10.05 10.81 12.87
CA ASN A 490 -11.16 11.64 12.39
C ASN A 490 -12.21 10.78 11.66
N TYR A 491 -13.26 10.38 12.38
CA TYR A 491 -14.33 9.50 11.88
C TYR A 491 -15.37 10.27 11.06
N ASP A 492 -15.89 9.64 9.98
CA ASP A 492 -16.92 10.23 9.11
C ASP A 492 -18.30 10.25 9.77
N ASP A 493 -18.64 9.18 10.50
CA ASP A 493 -19.89 9.12 11.25
C ASP A 493 -19.74 9.91 12.55
N THR A 494 -20.49 11.03 12.65
CA THR A 494 -20.54 11.88 13.85
C THR A 494 -20.99 11.15 15.12
N ALA A 495 -21.65 9.98 15.00
CA ALA A 495 -21.99 9.13 16.14
C ALA A 495 -20.78 8.34 16.69
N ILE A 496 -19.62 8.41 16.03
CA ILE A 496 -18.34 7.90 16.50
C ILE A 496 -17.47 9.13 16.84
N PRO A 497 -17.22 9.43 18.12
CA PRO A 497 -16.40 10.59 18.49
C PRO A 497 -14.99 10.50 17.92
N SER A 498 -14.49 11.60 17.35
CA SER A 498 -13.09 11.71 16.93
C SER A 498 -12.15 11.75 18.14
N LEU A 499 -10.92 11.28 17.92
CA LEU A 499 -9.85 11.21 18.93
C LEU A 499 -8.82 12.34 18.72
N GLU A 500 -7.93 12.60 19.67
CA GLU A 500 -6.91 13.64 19.53
C GLU A 500 -5.49 13.09 19.28
N ASN A 501 -5.16 11.92 19.83
CA ASN A 501 -3.78 11.42 19.91
C ASN A 501 -3.33 10.31 18.94
N PRO A 502 -4.19 9.49 18.29
CA PRO A 502 -3.74 8.35 17.48
C PRO A 502 -2.65 8.67 16.46
N ILE A 503 -2.77 9.78 15.73
CA ILE A 503 -1.77 10.18 14.72
C ILE A 503 -0.47 10.62 15.39
N ALA A 504 -0.55 11.38 16.49
CA ALA A 504 0.63 11.84 17.21
C ALA A 504 1.45 10.68 17.76
N ASP A 505 0.79 9.68 18.31
CA ASP A 505 1.44 8.50 18.89
C ASP A 505 2.06 7.59 17.82
N ALA A 506 1.37 7.41 16.69
CA ALA A 506 1.94 6.76 15.53
C ALA A 506 3.21 7.48 15.02
N ILE A 507 3.21 8.82 14.95
CA ILE A 507 4.38 9.61 14.54
C ILE A 507 5.52 9.45 15.56
N ARG A 508 5.23 9.49 16.86
CA ARG A 508 6.25 9.31 17.92
C ARG A 508 6.93 7.96 17.79
N LEU A 509 6.16 6.87 17.68
CA LEU A 509 6.73 5.54 17.48
C LEU A 509 7.52 5.42 16.18
N LYS A 510 7.01 5.97 15.07
CA LYS A 510 7.75 6.03 13.80
C LYS A 510 9.12 6.67 13.98
N LEU A 511 9.20 7.82 14.67
CA LEU A 511 10.45 8.53 14.88
C LEU A 511 11.41 7.74 15.79
N ILE A 512 10.90 7.08 16.83
CA ILE A 512 11.72 6.24 17.72
C ILE A 512 12.30 5.05 16.95
N LEU A 513 11.47 4.28 16.23
CA LEU A 513 11.95 3.13 15.45
C LEU A 513 12.95 3.55 14.38
N LYS A 514 12.70 4.67 13.69
CA LYS A 514 13.62 5.21 12.68
C LYS A 514 14.93 5.69 13.29
N ASN A 515 14.91 6.44 14.38
CA ASN A 515 16.11 7.13 14.87
C ASN A 515 16.97 6.25 15.77
N SER A 516 16.34 5.37 16.56
CA SER A 516 17.01 4.58 17.60
C SER A 516 17.15 3.10 17.24
N TYR A 517 16.41 2.59 16.27
CA TYR A 517 16.39 1.18 15.88
C TYR A 517 16.66 1.00 14.38
N ASN A 518 16.95 -0.24 13.95
CA ASN A 518 17.34 -0.59 12.58
C ASN A 518 16.19 -0.55 11.55
N PHE A 519 15.35 0.48 11.57
CA PHE A 519 14.32 0.75 10.56
C PHE A 519 14.79 1.85 9.60
N THR A 520 14.54 1.66 8.31
CA THR A 520 14.80 2.67 7.26
C THR A 520 13.50 3.36 6.89
N GLU A 521 13.55 4.65 6.51
CA GLU A 521 12.35 5.43 6.13
C GLU A 521 11.56 4.75 5.00
N GLU A 522 12.27 4.14 4.04
CA GLU A 522 11.69 3.47 2.87
C GLU A 522 10.83 2.25 3.21
N ASN A 523 11.05 1.67 4.40
CA ASN A 523 10.34 0.49 4.90
C ASN A 523 9.31 0.85 5.98
N ILE A 524 9.09 2.15 6.27
CA ILE A 524 8.09 2.61 7.22
C ILE A 524 6.92 3.24 6.47
N TYR A 525 5.75 2.64 6.62
CA TYR A 525 4.49 3.09 6.04
C TYR A 525 3.59 3.72 7.09
N THR A 526 2.81 4.72 6.69
CA THR A 526 1.81 5.38 7.55
C THR A 526 0.47 5.44 6.84
N LEU A 527 -0.60 5.14 7.57
CA LEU A 527 -2.00 5.20 7.14
C LEU A 527 -2.75 6.02 8.18
N PHE A 528 -2.93 7.31 7.94
CA PHE A 528 -3.60 8.21 8.88
C PHE A 528 -4.99 8.55 8.37
N ASN A 529 -5.98 8.41 9.25
CA ASN A 529 -7.40 8.39 8.93
C ASN A 529 -7.75 7.47 7.75
N PRO A 530 -7.30 6.20 7.75
CA PRO A 530 -7.56 5.29 6.65
C PRO A 530 -9.03 4.86 6.61
N GLN A 531 -9.48 4.48 5.43
CA GLN A 531 -10.70 3.70 5.20
C GLN A 531 -10.37 2.20 5.12
N ARG A 532 -11.38 1.33 5.14
CA ARG A 532 -11.19 -0.13 4.96
C ARG A 532 -10.49 -0.50 3.67
N SER A 533 -10.76 0.21 2.58
CA SER A 533 -10.07 0.00 1.32
C SER A 533 -8.57 0.28 1.41
N ASP A 534 -8.17 1.31 2.15
CA ASP A 534 -6.76 1.70 2.29
C ASP A 534 -5.98 0.65 3.08
N PHE A 535 -6.60 0.13 4.15
CA PHE A 535 -6.08 -0.98 4.93
C PHE A 535 -5.84 -2.22 4.03
N LYS A 536 -6.86 -2.64 3.27
CA LYS A 536 -6.76 -3.81 2.38
C LYS A 536 -5.69 -3.66 1.31
N LYS A 537 -5.65 -2.51 0.64
CA LYS A 537 -4.63 -2.21 -0.37
C LYS A 537 -3.23 -2.25 0.23
N LYS A 538 -3.01 -1.65 1.41
CA LYS A 538 -1.69 -1.62 2.05
C LYS A 538 -1.20 -3.01 2.44
N PHE A 539 -2.08 -3.86 3.00
CA PHE A 539 -1.71 -5.22 3.37
C PHE A 539 -1.41 -6.10 2.14
N LEU A 540 -2.14 -5.89 1.05
CA LEU A 540 -1.82 -6.50 -0.24
C LEU A 540 -0.43 -6.05 -0.74
N GLU A 541 -0.09 -4.76 -0.66
CA GLU A 541 1.24 -4.27 -1.02
C GLU A 541 2.35 -4.84 -0.11
N LEU A 542 2.11 -4.93 1.20
CA LEU A 542 3.06 -5.54 2.15
C LEU A 542 3.30 -7.01 1.82
N ARG A 543 2.26 -7.76 1.44
CA ARG A 543 2.35 -9.16 1.00
C ARG A 543 3.25 -9.32 -0.24
N GLU A 544 3.28 -8.32 -1.11
CA GLU A 544 4.15 -8.30 -2.30
C GLU A 544 5.58 -7.84 -1.99
N ALA A 545 5.75 -6.97 -0.99
CA ALA A 545 7.03 -6.33 -0.67
C ALA A 545 7.92 -7.16 0.28
N LEU A 546 7.31 -7.82 1.27
CA LEU A 546 8.01 -8.55 2.32
C LEU A 546 8.63 -9.85 1.79
N GLN A 547 9.76 -10.25 2.37
CA GLN A 547 10.41 -11.54 2.18
C GLN A 547 10.41 -12.33 3.50
N PRO A 548 10.40 -13.68 3.46
CA PRO A 548 10.27 -14.54 4.65
C PRO A 548 11.25 -14.24 5.78
N GLU A 549 12.39 -13.64 5.48
CA GLU A 549 13.42 -13.28 6.46
C GLU A 549 13.17 -11.93 7.15
N ASP A 550 12.31 -11.07 6.58
CA ASP A 550 12.05 -9.70 7.04
C ASP A 550 11.23 -9.65 8.34
N ASN A 551 11.29 -8.52 9.06
CA ASN A 551 10.55 -8.27 10.29
C ASN A 551 9.54 -7.14 10.10
N LEU A 552 8.37 -7.24 10.71
CA LEU A 552 7.28 -6.29 10.57
C LEU A 552 6.75 -5.82 11.93
N VAL A 553 6.62 -4.51 12.12
CA VAL A 553 5.81 -3.92 13.20
C VAL A 553 4.52 -3.38 12.59
N ILE A 554 3.37 -3.78 13.12
CA ILE A 554 2.07 -3.21 12.79
C ILE A 554 1.60 -2.45 14.02
N PHE A 555 1.38 -1.15 13.91
CA PHE A 555 0.77 -0.34 14.98
C PHE A 555 -0.61 0.10 14.54
N TYR A 556 -1.62 -0.08 15.39
CA TYR A 556 -2.96 0.46 15.20
C TYR A 556 -3.40 1.27 16.43
N ALA A 557 -3.89 2.49 16.22
CA ALA A 557 -4.55 3.31 17.23
C ALA A 557 -5.88 3.84 16.69
N GLY A 558 -6.94 3.73 17.48
CA GLY A 558 -8.29 4.13 17.10
C GLY A 558 -9.37 3.46 17.95
N HIS A 559 -10.63 3.64 17.57
CA HIS A 559 -11.76 2.96 18.22
C HIS A 559 -11.81 1.46 17.90
N GLY A 560 -12.22 0.68 18.89
CA GLY A 560 -12.62 -0.72 18.72
C GLY A 560 -14.00 -0.96 19.33
N ILE A 561 -14.72 -1.96 18.83
CA ILE A 561 -16.03 -2.34 19.36
C ILE A 561 -16.13 -3.84 19.55
N TRP A 562 -16.76 -4.25 20.64
CA TRP A 562 -17.14 -5.64 20.91
C TRP A 562 -18.63 -5.84 20.70
N VAL A 563 -18.99 -6.85 19.92
CA VAL A 563 -20.37 -7.27 19.71
C VAL A 563 -20.63 -8.52 20.53
N ASP A 564 -21.29 -8.35 21.67
CA ASP A 564 -21.46 -9.44 22.63
C ASP A 564 -22.27 -10.62 22.08
N LYS A 565 -23.30 -10.34 21.26
CA LYS A 565 -24.12 -11.37 20.61
C LYS A 565 -23.32 -12.27 19.66
N GLU A 566 -22.29 -11.73 19.03
CA GLU A 566 -21.43 -12.48 18.11
C GLU A 566 -20.16 -12.99 18.78
N LYS A 567 -19.85 -12.50 19.99
CA LYS A 567 -18.57 -12.69 20.67
C LYS A 567 -17.38 -12.35 19.77
N LYS A 568 -17.47 -11.20 19.08
CA LYS A 568 -16.47 -10.72 18.12
C LYS A 568 -16.05 -9.28 18.42
N GLY A 569 -14.75 -9.02 18.28
CA GLY A 569 -14.16 -7.69 18.28
C GLY A 569 -13.93 -7.17 16.87
N TYR A 570 -14.01 -5.84 16.72
CA TYR A 570 -13.82 -5.14 15.45
C TYR A 570 -12.98 -3.89 15.66
N TRP A 571 -12.16 -3.56 14.66
CA TRP A 571 -11.49 -2.28 14.52
C TRP A 571 -12.39 -1.32 13.75
N LEU A 572 -12.44 -0.06 14.20
CA LEU A 572 -13.16 1.00 13.51
C LEU A 572 -12.15 1.87 12.75
N LEU A 573 -12.20 1.78 11.42
CA LEU A 573 -11.54 2.73 10.53
C LEU A 573 -12.45 3.93 10.27
N THR A 574 -11.95 4.96 9.61
CA THR A 574 -12.66 6.25 9.61
C THR A 574 -13.97 6.27 8.82
N ASP A 575 -14.18 5.29 7.93
CA ASP A 575 -15.42 5.04 7.19
C ASP A 575 -16.43 4.16 7.95
N ALA A 576 -16.13 3.74 9.19
CA ALA A 576 -17.06 2.99 10.02
C ALA A 576 -18.33 3.80 10.33
N GLN A 577 -19.47 3.12 10.33
CA GLN A 577 -20.76 3.67 10.72
C GLN A 577 -21.23 3.01 12.02
N ARG A 578 -21.63 3.79 13.02
CA ARG A 578 -21.92 3.33 14.39
C ARG A 578 -22.96 2.23 14.48
N ASN A 579 -23.89 2.18 13.53
CA ASN A 579 -25.02 1.24 13.53
C ASN A 579 -24.97 0.24 12.36
N HIS A 580 -23.81 0.05 11.72
CA HIS A 580 -23.68 -0.83 10.56
C HIS A 580 -22.43 -1.72 10.65
N VAL A 581 -22.58 -2.90 11.25
CA VAL A 581 -21.47 -3.85 11.51
C VAL A 581 -20.63 -4.21 10.28
N ASN A 582 -21.23 -4.24 9.09
CA ASN A 582 -20.53 -4.56 7.84
C ASN A 582 -19.51 -3.49 7.43
N THR A 583 -19.59 -2.29 8.02
CA THR A 583 -18.61 -1.21 7.80
C THR A 583 -17.41 -1.31 8.74
N TRP A 584 -17.43 -2.22 9.71
CA TRP A 584 -16.31 -2.42 10.65
C TRP A 584 -15.37 -3.49 10.13
N LEU A 585 -14.15 -3.52 10.67
CA LEU A 585 -13.13 -4.50 10.30
C LEU A 585 -13.02 -5.56 11.39
N PRO A 586 -13.52 -6.79 11.19
CA PRO A 586 -13.47 -7.84 12.21
C PRO A 586 -12.04 -8.25 12.55
N ASN A 587 -11.75 -8.53 13.83
CA ASN A 587 -10.43 -8.98 14.27
C ASN A 587 -9.96 -10.24 13.52
N LYS A 588 -10.88 -11.15 13.18
CA LYS A 588 -10.55 -12.33 12.37
C LYS A 588 -10.00 -11.94 10.98
N GLU A 589 -10.65 -11.00 10.30
CA GLU A 589 -10.22 -10.53 8.97
C GLU A 589 -8.82 -9.89 9.06
N VAL A 590 -8.55 -9.10 10.10
CA VAL A 590 -7.21 -8.54 10.36
C VAL A 590 -6.17 -9.64 10.55
N LEU A 591 -6.47 -10.64 11.39
CA LEU A 591 -5.53 -11.73 11.69
C LEU A 591 -5.27 -12.62 10.48
N ASP A 592 -6.30 -12.92 9.68
CA ASP A 592 -6.16 -13.66 8.43
C ASP A 592 -5.21 -12.90 7.47
N MET A 593 -5.39 -11.57 7.33
CA MET A 593 -4.51 -10.75 6.50
C MET A 593 -3.07 -10.65 7.03
N ILE A 594 -2.87 -10.62 8.35
CA ILE A 594 -1.52 -10.67 8.96
C ILE A 594 -0.86 -12.03 8.70
N ALA A 595 -1.62 -13.12 8.77
CA ALA A 595 -1.13 -14.48 8.52
C ALA A 595 -0.53 -14.62 7.12
N GLU A 596 -1.10 -13.92 6.14
CA GLU A 596 -0.64 -13.98 4.75
C GLU A 596 0.70 -13.27 4.48
N LEU A 597 1.15 -12.40 5.40
CA LEU A 597 2.38 -11.63 5.22
C LEU A 597 3.62 -12.53 5.38
N PRO A 598 4.54 -12.56 4.41
CA PRO A 598 5.71 -13.43 4.44
C PRO A 598 6.85 -12.81 5.27
N SER A 599 6.67 -12.56 6.58
CA SER A 599 7.74 -12.05 7.48
C SER A 599 8.18 -13.09 8.51
N ARG A 600 9.43 -13.03 8.99
CA ARG A 600 9.96 -13.87 10.08
C ARG A 600 9.32 -13.50 11.40
N HIS A 601 9.39 -12.23 11.79
CA HIS A 601 8.75 -11.73 13.00
C HIS A 601 7.72 -10.66 12.64
N THR A 602 6.49 -10.79 13.14
CA THR A 602 5.49 -9.72 13.14
C THR A 602 5.10 -9.41 14.57
N LEU A 603 5.23 -8.14 14.95
CA LEU A 603 4.69 -7.58 16.18
C LEU A 603 3.50 -6.69 15.84
N LEU A 604 2.33 -7.06 16.33
CA LEU A 604 1.14 -6.22 16.30
C LEU A 604 1.03 -5.42 17.61
N ILE A 605 0.99 -4.10 17.55
CA ILE A 605 0.78 -3.23 18.70
C ILE A 605 -0.55 -2.52 18.49
N THR A 606 -1.50 -2.68 19.41
CA THR A 606 -2.82 -2.05 19.30
C THR A 606 -3.17 -1.19 20.51
N ASP A 607 -3.46 0.07 20.23
CA ASP A 607 -3.98 1.06 21.17
C ASP A 607 -5.45 1.34 20.83
N ALA A 608 -6.29 0.32 21.02
CA ALA A 608 -7.70 0.34 20.70
C ALA A 608 -8.49 -0.57 21.65
N CYS A 609 -9.74 -0.23 21.93
CA CYS A 609 -10.62 -0.99 22.82
C CYS A 609 -10.83 -2.43 22.30
N PHE A 610 -10.96 -3.40 23.22
CA PHE A 610 -11.19 -4.82 22.91
C PHE A 610 -10.07 -5.51 22.11
N SER A 611 -8.88 -4.91 22.11
CA SER A 611 -7.68 -5.42 21.45
C SER A 611 -7.24 -6.79 21.99
N GLY A 612 -7.51 -7.14 23.25
CA GLY A 612 -7.09 -8.41 23.86
C GLY A 612 -7.77 -9.64 23.25
N SER A 613 -8.91 -9.48 22.59
CA SER A 613 -9.61 -10.58 21.90
C SER A 613 -8.85 -11.19 20.70
N VAL A 614 -7.70 -10.61 20.32
CA VAL A 614 -6.79 -11.22 19.33
C VAL A 614 -6.04 -12.45 19.88
N PHE A 615 -6.03 -12.66 21.20
CA PHE A 615 -5.31 -13.77 21.86
C PHE A 615 -6.20 -14.98 22.16
N LYS A 616 -5.60 -16.17 22.19
CA LYS A 616 -6.11 -17.34 22.94
C LYS A 616 -5.34 -17.47 24.26
N THR A 617 -6.02 -17.79 25.36
CA THR A 617 -5.46 -17.80 26.71
C THR A 617 -4.44 -18.92 26.97
N ARG A 618 -3.19 -18.55 27.32
CA ARG A 618 -2.30 -19.27 28.25
C ARG A 618 -1.12 -18.41 28.71
N SER A 619 -0.66 -18.67 29.92
CA SER A 619 0.30 -17.89 30.72
C SER A 619 1.77 -18.17 30.36
N ILE A 620 2.63 -17.16 30.53
CA ILE A 620 4.05 -17.13 30.17
C ILE A 620 4.93 -17.33 31.42
N GLY A 621 6.06 -18.05 31.29
CA GLY A 621 7.15 -18.12 32.28
C GLY A 621 8.50 -17.65 31.67
N VAL A 622 9.39 -17.08 32.48
CA VAL A 622 10.55 -16.26 32.08
C VAL A 622 11.87 -16.80 32.63
N ASP A 623 12.92 -16.86 31.79
CA ASP A 623 14.30 -16.36 32.04
C ASP A 623 15.24 -16.61 30.81
N ALA A 624 16.11 -15.65 30.43
CA ALA A 624 17.02 -15.75 29.26
C ALA A 624 18.26 -14.83 29.30
N PRO A 625 19.47 -15.32 28.90
CA PRO A 625 20.00 -15.19 27.52
C PRO A 625 20.57 -16.53 26.96
N ALA A 626 21.14 -16.54 25.74
CA ALA A 626 21.13 -17.64 24.73
C ALA A 626 19.75 -17.86 24.10
N ALA A 627 18.70 -17.73 24.91
CA ALA A 627 17.32 -17.74 24.44
C ALA A 627 16.99 -16.61 23.44
N ILE A 628 17.68 -15.46 23.47
CA ILE A 628 17.44 -14.37 22.50
C ILE A 628 17.82 -14.81 21.07
N LYS A 629 18.95 -15.51 20.89
CA LYS A 629 19.32 -16.09 19.59
C LYS A 629 18.36 -17.20 19.17
N GLU A 630 17.89 -17.99 20.14
CA GLU A 630 16.89 -19.04 19.88
C GLU A 630 15.52 -18.44 19.49
N MET A 631 15.12 -17.32 20.08
CA MET A 631 13.87 -16.60 19.78
C MET A 631 13.92 -15.87 18.43
N ASP A 632 15.07 -15.30 18.07
CA ASP A 632 15.33 -14.64 16.77
C ASP A 632 15.25 -15.63 15.58
N ASN A 633 15.59 -16.89 15.82
CA ASN A 633 15.59 -17.91 14.76
C ASN A 633 14.20 -18.52 14.49
N LYS A 634 13.20 -18.26 15.34
CA LYS A 634 11.85 -18.84 15.25
C LYS A 634 10.84 -17.83 14.70
N ILE A 635 9.93 -18.25 13.81
CA ILE A 635 8.88 -17.35 13.30
C ILE A 635 8.04 -16.82 14.49
N SER A 636 7.91 -15.50 14.56
CA SER A 636 7.11 -14.84 15.59
C SER A 636 5.95 -14.04 14.99
N ARG A 637 4.84 -14.08 15.72
CA ARG A 637 3.56 -13.47 15.41
C ARG A 637 2.94 -13.20 16.77
N VAL A 638 3.26 -12.04 17.31
CA VAL A 638 2.92 -11.66 18.69
C VAL A 638 2.21 -10.33 18.67
N ALA A 639 1.39 -10.08 19.68
CA ALA A 639 0.77 -8.77 19.85
C ALA A 639 0.97 -8.21 21.25
N ILE A 640 1.03 -6.88 21.33
CA ILE A 640 0.91 -6.10 22.55
C ILE A 640 -0.34 -5.23 22.39
N THR A 641 -1.18 -5.22 23.41
CA THR A 641 -2.46 -4.54 23.40
C THR A 641 -2.58 -3.64 24.63
N SER A 642 -3.20 -2.48 24.47
CA SER A 642 -3.41 -1.48 25.53
C SER A 642 -4.48 -1.88 26.57
N GLY A 643 -5.40 -2.77 26.19
CA GLY A 643 -6.48 -3.28 27.04
C GLY A 643 -7.03 -4.64 26.60
N ASN A 644 -7.68 -5.36 27.53
CA ASN A 644 -8.33 -6.65 27.28
C ASN A 644 -9.74 -6.47 26.70
N ASP A 645 -10.74 -6.23 27.56
CA ASP A 645 -12.16 -6.03 27.21
C ASP A 645 -12.68 -4.63 27.60
N THR A 646 -11.77 -3.69 27.87
CA THR A 646 -12.10 -2.35 28.37
C THR A 646 -11.87 -1.28 27.31
N GLU A 647 -12.64 -0.20 27.39
CA GLU A 647 -12.40 1.01 26.60
C GLU A 647 -11.08 1.68 27.03
N VAL A 648 -10.32 2.18 26.05
CA VAL A 648 -9.01 2.81 26.26
C VAL A 648 -9.20 4.33 26.14
N PRO A 649 -8.79 5.13 27.13
CA PRO A 649 -8.86 6.59 27.05
C PRO A 649 -8.01 7.13 25.89
N ASP A 650 -8.42 8.26 25.30
CA ASP A 650 -7.69 8.93 24.21
C ASP A 650 -6.25 9.32 24.60
N VAL A 651 -6.01 9.66 25.88
CA VAL A 651 -4.65 9.76 26.43
C VAL A 651 -4.24 8.41 26.99
N SER A 652 -3.55 7.61 26.17
CA SER A 652 -3.17 6.24 26.51
C SER A 652 -1.97 6.17 27.45
N VAL A 653 -2.20 5.71 28.68
CA VAL A 653 -1.15 5.37 29.65
C VAL A 653 -0.26 4.25 29.10
N PHE A 654 -0.84 3.31 28.35
CA PHE A 654 -0.09 2.28 27.63
C PHE A 654 0.92 2.91 26.66
N MET A 655 0.49 3.90 25.87
CA MET A 655 1.36 4.56 24.91
C MET A 655 2.48 5.36 25.60
N LYS A 656 2.19 6.03 26.72
CA LYS A 656 3.22 6.66 27.56
C LYS A 656 4.34 5.68 27.92
N TYR A 657 3.99 4.49 28.40
CA TYR A 657 4.97 3.49 28.83
C TYR A 657 5.65 2.74 27.68
N LEU A 658 4.96 2.51 26.56
CA LEU A 658 5.57 1.95 25.36
C LEU A 658 6.61 2.91 24.74
N VAL A 659 6.30 4.21 24.63
CA VAL A 659 7.27 5.23 24.18
C VAL A 659 8.47 5.28 25.12
N LYS A 660 8.21 5.34 26.44
CA LYS A 660 9.26 5.35 27.46
C LYS A 660 10.18 4.16 27.32
N ALA A 661 9.60 2.95 27.20
CA ALA A 661 10.37 1.72 27.14
C ALA A 661 11.34 1.68 25.95
N LEU A 662 10.87 2.08 24.76
CA LEU A 662 11.70 2.12 23.56
C LEU A 662 12.73 3.27 23.59
N THR A 663 12.38 4.42 24.15
CA THR A 663 13.27 5.59 24.18
C THR A 663 14.40 5.43 25.20
N GLU A 664 14.09 4.89 26.37
CA GLU A 664 15.04 4.71 27.48
C GLU A 664 15.80 3.38 27.41
N ASN A 665 15.47 2.51 26.45
CA ASN A 665 16.13 1.22 26.26
C ASN A 665 17.66 1.38 26.11
N LYS A 666 18.42 0.73 27.00
CA LYS A 666 19.90 0.69 26.96
C LYS A 666 20.44 -0.59 26.32
N GLU A 667 19.58 -1.57 26.07
CA GLU A 667 19.99 -2.88 25.56
C GLU A 667 20.13 -2.86 24.03
N LYS A 668 21.14 -3.57 23.51
CA LYS A 668 21.34 -3.72 22.06
C LYS A 668 20.19 -4.49 21.41
N TYR A 669 19.66 -5.49 22.11
CA TYR A 669 18.55 -6.34 21.68
C TYR A 669 17.49 -6.35 22.77
N LEU A 670 16.29 -5.89 22.45
CA LEU A 670 15.15 -5.86 23.37
C LEU A 670 14.01 -6.67 22.76
N THR A 671 13.58 -7.75 23.42
CA THR A 671 12.44 -8.54 22.95
C THR A 671 11.12 -7.86 23.34
N ALA A 672 10.06 -8.04 22.54
CA ALA A 672 8.75 -7.44 22.81
C ALA A 672 8.14 -7.95 24.13
N GLN A 673 8.34 -9.24 24.45
CA GLN A 673 7.94 -9.83 25.73
C GLN A 673 8.67 -9.17 26.90
N LYS A 674 9.99 -9.02 26.83
CA LYS A 674 10.78 -8.40 27.90
C LYS A 674 10.36 -6.95 28.11
N MET A 675 10.20 -6.20 27.01
CA MET A 675 9.70 -4.82 27.03
C MET A 675 8.34 -4.74 27.76
N PHE A 676 7.40 -5.63 27.40
CA PHE A 676 6.09 -5.66 28.00
C PHE A 676 6.11 -5.96 29.51
N ILE A 677 6.80 -7.04 29.91
CA ILE A 677 6.84 -7.51 31.30
C ILE A 677 7.55 -6.50 32.21
N THR A 678 8.69 -5.95 31.76
CA THR A 678 9.57 -5.17 32.64
C THR A 678 9.24 -3.67 32.67
N GLN A 679 8.56 -3.14 31.64
CA GLN A 679 8.42 -1.69 31.47
C GLN A 679 6.98 -1.21 31.23
N ILE A 680 6.05 -2.11 30.89
CA ILE A 680 4.69 -1.72 30.50
C ILE A 680 3.65 -2.20 31.51
N ILE A 681 3.52 -3.52 31.74
CA ILE A 681 2.34 -4.09 32.41
C ILE A 681 2.09 -3.52 33.81
N GLU A 682 3.11 -3.52 34.69
CA GLU A 682 2.98 -3.06 36.07
C GLU A 682 2.64 -1.57 36.14
N ALA A 683 3.31 -0.77 35.31
CA ALA A 683 3.13 0.67 35.30
C ALA A 683 1.76 1.09 34.77
N VAL A 684 1.26 0.41 33.73
CA VAL A 684 -0.09 0.65 33.19
C VAL A 684 -1.16 0.20 34.19
N MET A 685 -1.06 -1.01 34.75
CA MET A 685 -2.05 -1.48 35.73
C MET A 685 -2.09 -0.64 37.02
N THR A 686 -1.01 0.08 37.32
CA THR A 686 -0.95 1.00 38.48
C THR A 686 -1.59 2.36 38.16
N GLU A 687 -1.40 2.89 36.95
CA GLU A 687 -1.84 4.23 36.56
C GLU A 687 -3.18 4.27 35.80
N SER A 688 -3.68 3.14 35.32
CA SER A 688 -4.91 3.05 34.54
C SER A 688 -5.79 1.86 34.97
N LYS A 689 -7.03 1.86 34.48
CA LYS A 689 -7.97 0.72 34.61
C LYS A 689 -7.86 -0.27 33.45
N THR A 690 -6.94 -0.06 32.52
CA THR A 690 -6.77 -0.93 31.36
C THR A 690 -5.82 -2.07 31.69
N GLU A 691 -6.15 -3.27 31.23
CA GLU A 691 -5.30 -4.45 31.39
C GLU A 691 -4.55 -4.71 30.07
N PRO A 692 -3.32 -4.20 29.92
CA PRO A 692 -2.59 -4.45 28.69
C PRO A 692 -2.19 -5.94 28.64
N ARG A 693 -2.10 -6.50 27.44
CA ARG A 693 -1.78 -7.93 27.23
C ARG A 693 -0.68 -8.09 26.19
N TYR A 694 0.19 -9.05 26.43
CA TYR A 694 1.11 -9.61 25.45
C TYR A 694 0.75 -11.08 25.21
N GLY A 695 0.77 -11.51 23.96
CA GLY A 695 0.47 -12.90 23.62
C GLY A 695 0.78 -13.24 22.18
N THR A 696 0.56 -14.50 21.82
CA THR A 696 0.78 -15.03 20.48
C THR A 696 -0.47 -14.86 19.62
N LEU A 697 -0.26 -14.58 18.34
CA LEU A 697 -1.30 -14.60 17.33
C LEU A 697 -1.35 -16.01 16.73
N GLU A 698 -1.96 -16.98 17.44
CA GLU A 698 -1.98 -18.40 17.02
C GLU A 698 -2.60 -18.57 15.62
N LEU A 699 -3.65 -17.81 15.31
CA LEU A 699 -4.29 -17.80 13.99
C LEU A 699 -3.39 -17.24 12.87
N ALA A 700 -2.29 -16.57 13.22
CA ALA A 700 -1.36 -15.99 12.26
C ALA A 700 -0.08 -16.84 12.04
N GLY A 701 0.01 -18.05 12.59
CA GLY A 701 1.10 -19.00 12.30
C GLY A 701 2.34 -18.87 13.19
N HIS A 702 2.18 -18.53 14.47
CA HIS A 702 3.27 -18.44 15.44
C HIS A 702 3.95 -19.79 15.71
N VAL A 703 5.30 -19.84 15.80
CA VAL A 703 6.06 -21.09 16.11
C VAL A 703 7.07 -20.95 17.26
N GLY A 704 6.94 -19.92 18.12
CA GLY A 704 7.68 -19.82 19.38
C GLY A 704 8.81 -18.80 19.45
N GLY A 705 8.94 -17.90 18.47
CA GLY A 705 9.91 -16.77 18.53
C GLY A 705 9.35 -15.51 19.21
N ASP A 706 10.12 -14.44 19.29
CA ASP A 706 9.65 -13.11 19.72
C ASP A 706 10.09 -12.05 18.70
N PHE A 707 9.45 -10.88 18.68
CA PHE A 707 9.98 -9.74 17.95
C PHE A 707 11.12 -9.09 18.73
N ILE A 708 12.26 -8.86 18.06
CA ILE A 708 13.46 -8.30 18.68
C ILE A 708 13.76 -6.93 18.09
N PHE A 709 13.67 -5.91 18.94
CA PHE A 709 14.13 -4.57 18.62
C PHE A 709 15.66 -4.51 18.71
N SER A 710 16.31 -4.33 17.56
CA SER A 710 17.75 -4.12 17.47
C SER A 710 18.08 -2.63 17.44
N LYS A 711 18.68 -2.12 18.53
CA LYS A 711 19.10 -0.72 18.66
C LYS A 711 20.25 -0.43 17.69
N LYS A 712 20.31 0.77 17.12
CA LYS A 712 21.39 1.21 16.21
C LYS A 712 22.75 1.19 16.88
#